data_AF-A0A2S2QDZ0-F1
#
_entry.id   AF-A0A2S2QDZ0-F1
#
_cell.length_a   1.000
_cell.length_b   1.000
_cell.length_c   1.000
_cell.angle_alpha   90.00
_cell.angle_beta   90.00
_cell.angle_gamma   90.00
#
_symmetry.space_group_name_H-M   'P 1'
#
loop_
_entity.id
_entity.type
_entity.pdbx_description
1 polymer ?
#
loop_
_entity_poly.entity_id
_entity_poly.type
_entity_poly.pdbx_seq_one_letter_code
_entity_poly.pdbx_strand_id
1 'polypeptide(L)'
;MLFRLLTTWSYQILSFITVYAIFTAGIPIEKPRKAIPQWTTHNMSLWEDIILLSSDNEHQPALMINHTGVYIAPDIEKMENETLRKFQILKTNYAKYFYEVDGKPNKEDSRASRAALPRFVDKALQLLNLNQVVGEVETSVMSKMSCTACKAGAGFLQHYIKTGKTRDDIVKITYQFCTSFKLQTPRVCEGITELFSGEVVYVLQRINIGPEEICSFVIGDACGDVYNPTHEWDVVFPPVPKPTPIETKILKEPVPQFKVLHLSDTHFDPYYEEGTNADCNEPLCCRLTNGPAVSPQNRAGRWGDYRKCDTPKRTIDNMLQHIVATHTDIDYIIWTGDLPAHDIWNQTKEENLSILKETVAQLLKMFPGIPIFPALGNHEAVPVNSFPPSSLVNKPEYAIDWLYSELDTQWRRWLPGSVSRTIKRGAFYSVLVRPGFRIISLNMNYCNNKNWWLLINSTDPVKELQWFIYELQNAEFNGEKVHVLGHIPPGHPDCLKVWSRNYYAIISRYESTITAQFFGHTHFDEFELFYDTQNLGRAVSIAYVGPSVTPYYDLNPGYRIYYVDGDREHSTRSVLDHETWVMNLKEANLYDYPIWQKLYSTQAAYNLPSLRPEDWDVFVSHLVEDQTTFDLYYKHYWKNSPTRPACDAECKKRMICDLRSGRSHDRKILCQEIESRIDAGTRISWRAWLYNGFTASVEMI
;
A
#
# COMPACT_ATOMS: atom_id res chain seq x y z
N MET A 1 -42.59 46.30 -7.73
CA MET A 1 -41.87 45.72 -8.90
C MET A 1 -41.08 44.47 -8.46
N LEU A 2 -41.79 43.50 -7.87
CA LEU A 2 -41.28 42.16 -7.49
C LEU A 2 -42.40 41.12 -7.70
N PHE A 3 -43.16 41.34 -8.77
CA PHE A 3 -44.40 40.64 -9.14
C PHE A 3 -44.39 40.46 -10.67
N ARG A 4 -43.30 39.91 -11.21
CA ARG A 4 -43.18 39.51 -12.64
C ARG A 4 -42.00 38.58 -12.96
N LEU A 5 -41.50 37.84 -11.96
CA LEU A 5 -40.50 36.77 -12.15
C LEU A 5 -40.88 35.46 -11.41
N LEU A 6 -42.13 35.34 -10.96
CA LEU A 6 -42.69 34.16 -10.29
C LEU A 6 -43.77 33.42 -11.12
N THR A 7 -43.83 33.66 -12.44
CA THR A 7 -44.89 33.09 -13.31
C THR A 7 -44.35 32.35 -14.54
N THR A 8 -43.13 31.82 -14.48
CA THR A 8 -42.56 30.92 -15.51
C THR A 8 -42.06 29.59 -14.95
N TRP A 9 -42.60 29.15 -13.81
CA TRP A 9 -42.26 27.87 -13.15
C TRP A 9 -43.50 27.05 -12.74
N SER A 10 -44.65 27.25 -13.41
CA SER A 10 -45.90 26.54 -13.08
C SER A 10 -46.59 25.86 -14.27
N TYR A 11 -45.92 25.70 -15.41
CA TYR A 11 -46.50 25.03 -16.60
C TYR A 11 -45.67 23.86 -17.17
N GLN A 12 -44.54 23.49 -16.57
CA GLN A 12 -43.81 22.26 -16.93
C GLN A 12 -43.91 21.13 -15.88
N ILE A 13 -44.44 21.42 -14.69
CA ILE A 13 -44.65 20.41 -13.64
C ILE A 13 -45.99 19.67 -13.81
N LEU A 14 -46.95 20.24 -14.54
CA LEU A 14 -48.27 19.59 -14.78
C LEU A 14 -48.33 18.63 -15.98
N SER A 15 -47.28 18.55 -16.81
CA SER A 15 -47.22 17.59 -17.94
C SER A 15 -46.44 16.31 -17.62
N PHE A 16 -45.76 16.23 -16.48
CA PHE A 16 -45.04 15.02 -16.05
C PHE A 16 -45.84 14.14 -15.09
N ILE A 17 -46.88 14.67 -14.46
CA ILE A 17 -47.71 13.93 -13.48
C ILE A 17 -48.77 13.05 -14.17
N THR A 18 -49.05 13.25 -15.46
CA THR A 18 -50.07 12.50 -16.20
C THR A 18 -49.54 11.25 -16.92
N VAL A 19 -48.21 11.07 -17.03
CA VAL A 19 -47.59 9.87 -17.63
C VAL A 19 -47.23 8.82 -16.58
N TYR A 20 -47.17 9.21 -15.29
CA TYR A 20 -46.83 8.31 -14.18
C TYR A 20 -48.04 7.53 -13.61
N ALA A 21 -49.27 7.84 -14.05
CA ALA A 21 -50.51 7.26 -13.51
C ALA A 21 -51.19 6.21 -14.42
N ILE A 22 -50.56 5.80 -15.54
CA ILE A 22 -51.14 4.81 -16.47
C ILE A 22 -50.46 3.43 -16.38
N PHE A 23 -49.33 3.28 -15.67
CA PHE A 23 -48.63 1.99 -15.57
C PHE A 23 -48.61 1.34 -14.18
N THR A 24 -49.44 1.80 -13.24
CA THR A 24 -49.58 1.16 -11.92
C THR A 24 -51.05 0.90 -11.56
N ALA A 25 -51.56 -0.30 -11.89
CA ALA A 25 -52.36 -1.19 -11.02
C ALA A 25 -53.20 -2.24 -11.80
N GLY A 26 -52.98 -3.53 -11.50
CA GLY A 26 -53.87 -4.67 -11.81
C GLY A 26 -53.16 -5.88 -12.49
N ILE A 27 -52.31 -6.69 -11.84
CA ILE A 27 -52.58 -7.87 -10.95
C ILE A 27 -53.20 -9.09 -11.72
N PRO A 28 -52.91 -10.40 -11.47
CA PRO A 28 -51.83 -11.14 -10.74
C PRO A 28 -51.24 -12.41 -11.47
N ILE A 29 -50.35 -13.13 -10.75
CA ILE A 29 -49.96 -14.58 -10.80
C ILE A 29 -48.83 -15.00 -11.77
N GLU A 30 -47.61 -15.25 -11.25
CA GLU A 30 -46.98 -16.59 -11.21
C GLU A 30 -45.63 -16.60 -10.45
N LYS A 31 -45.30 -17.78 -9.93
CA LYS A 31 -44.28 -18.18 -8.93
C LYS A 31 -42.85 -17.61 -9.13
N PRO A 32 -42.05 -17.52 -8.04
CA PRO A 32 -40.63 -17.20 -8.16
C PRO A 32 -39.89 -18.40 -8.78
N ARG A 33 -39.47 -18.27 -10.04
CA ARG A 33 -38.42 -19.14 -10.57
C ARG A 33 -37.12 -18.74 -9.88
N LYS A 34 -36.68 -19.61 -8.95
CA LYS A 34 -35.27 -19.75 -8.58
C LYS A 34 -34.46 -19.82 -9.87
N ALA A 35 -33.73 -18.76 -10.19
CA ALA A 35 -32.62 -18.87 -11.13
C ALA A 35 -31.51 -19.63 -10.39
N ILE A 36 -31.57 -20.96 -10.50
CA ILE A 36 -30.41 -21.81 -10.27
C ILE A 36 -29.39 -21.39 -11.34
N PRO A 37 -28.16 -20.99 -10.99
CA PRO A 37 -27.14 -20.75 -12.00
C PRO A 37 -26.93 -22.07 -12.76
N GLN A 38 -27.26 -22.07 -14.06
CA GLN A 38 -26.90 -23.19 -14.92
C GLN A 38 -25.38 -23.20 -15.01
N TRP A 39 -24.78 -24.20 -14.38
CA TRP A 39 -23.38 -24.57 -14.52
C TRP A 39 -23.13 -24.92 -15.99
N THR A 40 -22.56 -23.98 -16.73
CA THR A 40 -21.99 -24.28 -18.05
C THR A 40 -20.62 -24.89 -17.86
N THR A 41 -20.27 -25.81 -18.77
CA THR A 41 -19.02 -26.58 -18.81
C THR A 41 -17.73 -25.73 -18.88
N HIS A 42 -17.83 -24.41 -18.97
CA HIS A 42 -16.70 -23.47 -18.87
C HIS A 42 -16.17 -23.26 -17.44
N ASN A 43 -16.96 -23.50 -16.40
CA ASN A 43 -16.44 -23.40 -15.03
C ASN A 43 -15.59 -24.61 -14.62
N MET A 44 -15.77 -25.78 -15.27
CA MET A 44 -14.98 -26.98 -14.95
C MET A 44 -13.51 -26.86 -15.38
N SER A 45 -13.22 -26.19 -16.51
CA SER A 45 -11.83 -26.00 -16.97
C SER A 45 -11.02 -25.11 -16.01
N LEU A 46 -11.68 -24.18 -15.30
CA LEU A 46 -11.03 -23.35 -14.28
C LEU A 46 -10.56 -24.20 -13.08
N TRP A 47 -11.33 -25.22 -12.70
CA TRP A 47 -10.98 -26.14 -11.60
C TRP A 47 -9.96 -27.19 -12.03
N GLU A 48 -9.97 -27.64 -13.29
CA GLU A 48 -8.95 -28.55 -13.84
C GLU A 48 -7.56 -27.90 -13.91
N ASP A 49 -7.48 -26.63 -14.31
CA ASP A 49 -6.24 -25.84 -14.25
C ASP A 49 -5.67 -25.75 -12.83
N ILE A 50 -6.55 -25.73 -11.80
CA ILE A 50 -6.17 -25.66 -10.38
C ILE A 50 -5.74 -27.03 -9.84
N ILE A 51 -6.34 -28.13 -10.30
CA ILE A 51 -5.92 -29.50 -9.94
C ILE A 51 -4.52 -29.80 -10.52
N LEU A 52 -4.20 -29.26 -11.70
CA LEU A 52 -2.84 -29.32 -12.26
C LEU A 52 -1.82 -28.46 -11.50
N LEU A 53 -2.26 -27.58 -10.59
CA LEU A 53 -1.39 -26.85 -9.66
C LEU A 53 -0.97 -27.72 -8.45
N SER A 54 -1.69 -28.80 -8.14
CA SER A 54 -1.46 -29.66 -6.97
C SER A 54 -0.87 -31.04 -7.29
N SER A 55 -0.77 -31.44 -8.56
CA SER A 55 -0.22 -32.75 -8.93
C SER A 55 1.27 -32.70 -9.25
N ASP A 56 2.08 -33.26 -8.35
CA ASP A 56 3.51 -33.55 -8.55
C ASP A 56 3.69 -34.82 -9.40
N ASN A 57 4.39 -34.71 -10.54
CA ASN A 57 5.12 -35.83 -11.12
C ASN A 57 6.17 -35.33 -12.13
N GLU A 58 7.41 -35.19 -11.65
CA GLU A 58 8.62 -35.07 -12.48
C GLU A 58 8.90 -36.38 -13.22
N HIS A 59 9.40 -36.34 -14.45
CA HIS A 59 10.36 -37.34 -14.99
C HIS A 59 11.23 -36.70 -16.09
N GLN A 60 12.54 -36.62 -15.83
CA GLN A 60 13.68 -36.49 -16.77
C GLN A 60 14.62 -37.69 -16.48
N PRO A 61 15.56 -38.17 -17.36
CA PRO A 61 16.64 -37.34 -17.92
C PRO A 61 17.35 -37.84 -19.24
N ALA A 62 18.46 -37.13 -19.56
CA ALA A 62 19.69 -37.48 -20.33
C ALA A 62 19.82 -36.93 -21.77
N LEU A 63 20.71 -35.96 -22.06
CA LEU A 63 22.20 -35.94 -22.23
C LEU A 63 22.72 -36.52 -23.56
N MET A 64 23.44 -35.69 -24.36
CA MET A 64 24.87 -35.83 -24.77
C MET A 64 25.26 -35.00 -26.04
N ILE A 65 26.29 -34.13 -25.90
CA ILE A 65 27.54 -33.94 -26.70
C ILE A 65 27.46 -33.56 -28.22
N ASN A 66 28.29 -32.73 -28.91
CA ASN A 66 29.48 -31.86 -28.71
C ASN A 66 29.50 -30.82 -29.86
N HIS A 67 30.22 -29.70 -29.73
CA HIS A 67 31.39 -29.41 -30.57
C HIS A 67 32.13 -28.13 -30.14
N THR A 68 33.34 -28.33 -29.61
CA THR A 68 34.59 -27.57 -29.85
C THR A 68 34.53 -26.06 -30.08
N GLY A 69 35.05 -25.30 -29.11
CA GLY A 69 35.51 -23.93 -29.30
C GLY A 69 36.32 -23.46 -28.09
N VAL A 70 37.62 -23.26 -28.31
CA VAL A 70 38.57 -22.72 -27.32
C VAL A 70 38.13 -21.31 -26.92
N TYR A 71 37.87 -21.08 -25.63
CA TYR A 71 37.67 -19.73 -25.08
C TYR A 71 38.99 -19.20 -24.52
N ILE A 72 39.45 -18.10 -25.10
CA ILE A 72 40.55 -17.26 -24.61
C ILE A 72 39.94 -16.23 -23.66
N ALA A 73 40.50 -16.08 -22.47
CA ALA A 73 40.06 -15.08 -21.49
C ALA A 73 40.16 -13.65 -22.04
N PRO A 74 39.18 -12.76 -21.82
CA PRO A 74 39.30 -11.36 -22.23
C PRO A 74 40.31 -10.62 -21.35
N ASP A 75 41.24 -9.94 -22.01
CA ASP A 75 42.23 -9.06 -21.44
C ASP A 75 41.55 -7.82 -20.82
N ILE A 76 41.43 -7.83 -19.49
CA ILE A 76 40.78 -6.80 -18.67
C ILE A 76 41.40 -5.42 -18.91
N GLU A 77 42.70 -5.36 -19.22
CA GLU A 77 43.44 -4.12 -19.45
C GLU A 77 43.04 -3.45 -20.78
N LYS A 78 42.58 -4.24 -21.76
CA LYS A 78 42.07 -3.73 -23.03
C LYS A 78 40.66 -3.16 -22.91
N MET A 79 39.81 -3.77 -22.07
CA MET A 79 38.45 -3.27 -21.78
C MET A 79 38.47 -2.01 -20.90
N GLU A 80 39.40 -1.92 -19.96
CA GLU A 80 39.58 -0.74 -19.13
C GLU A 80 40.10 0.44 -19.96
N ASN A 81 41.03 0.19 -20.91
CA ASN A 81 41.52 1.21 -21.83
C ASN A 81 40.49 1.63 -22.90
N GLU A 82 39.59 0.76 -23.34
CA GLU A 82 38.47 1.15 -24.23
C GLU A 82 37.40 1.95 -23.48
N THR A 83 37.14 1.64 -22.21
CA THR A 83 36.25 2.40 -21.33
C THR A 83 36.85 3.78 -21.04
N LEU A 84 38.13 3.86 -20.69
CA LEU A 84 38.86 5.12 -20.50
C LEU A 84 38.95 5.96 -21.79
N ARG A 85 39.06 5.33 -22.95
CA ARG A 85 39.02 6.02 -24.26
C ARG A 85 37.62 6.53 -24.60
N LYS A 86 36.55 5.81 -24.22
CA LYS A 86 35.17 6.29 -24.30
C LYS A 86 34.89 7.45 -23.32
N PHE A 87 35.47 7.40 -22.12
CA PHE A 87 35.44 8.52 -21.15
C PHE A 87 36.26 9.73 -21.63
N GLN A 88 37.35 9.54 -22.38
CA GLN A 88 38.12 10.63 -22.98
C GLN A 88 37.46 11.24 -24.22
N ILE A 89 36.66 10.47 -24.98
CA ILE A 89 35.83 10.98 -26.08
C ILE A 89 34.64 11.83 -25.57
N LEU A 90 34.22 11.63 -24.32
CA LEU A 90 33.17 12.41 -23.65
C LEU A 90 33.66 13.70 -22.96
N LYS A 91 34.82 14.25 -23.35
CA LYS A 91 35.22 15.62 -22.95
C LYS A 91 34.34 16.69 -23.61
N THR A 92 33.11 16.81 -23.15
CA THR A 92 32.35 18.06 -23.25
C THR A 92 32.65 18.89 -22.01
N ASN A 93 33.09 20.11 -22.25
CA ASN A 93 33.73 21.00 -21.30
C ASN A 93 32.68 21.67 -20.39
N TYR A 94 32.23 20.98 -19.33
CA TYR A 94 31.23 21.51 -18.38
C TYR A 94 31.69 22.80 -17.67
N ALA A 95 32.99 23.07 -17.56
CA ALA A 95 33.51 24.29 -16.96
C ALA A 95 33.18 25.58 -17.74
N LYS A 96 32.86 25.48 -19.04
CA LYS A 96 32.47 26.65 -19.85
C LYS A 96 30.98 26.99 -19.71
N TYR A 97 30.13 26.02 -19.33
CA TYR A 97 28.70 26.24 -19.12
C TYR A 97 28.39 26.85 -17.74
N PHE A 98 29.27 26.65 -16.75
CA PHE A 98 29.15 27.32 -15.44
C PHE A 98 29.56 28.80 -15.46
N TYR A 99 30.38 29.23 -16.43
CA TYR A 99 30.81 30.63 -16.53
C TYR A 99 29.79 31.55 -17.22
N GLU A 100 28.81 31.00 -17.94
CA GLU A 100 27.68 31.75 -18.50
C GLU A 100 26.47 31.82 -17.53
N VAL A 101 26.48 31.05 -16.45
CA VAL A 101 25.41 30.99 -15.43
C VAL A 101 25.64 31.93 -14.24
N ASP A 102 26.87 32.43 -14.04
CA ASP A 102 27.22 33.40 -12.97
C ASP A 102 27.33 34.87 -13.44
N GLY A 103 26.85 35.18 -14.65
CA GLY A 103 26.60 36.55 -15.06
C GLY A 103 25.38 37.12 -14.32
N LYS A 104 25.60 38.08 -13.42
CA LYS A 104 24.58 38.84 -12.67
C LYS A 104 23.26 39.08 -13.45
N PRO A 105 22.10 39.08 -12.75
CA PRO A 105 20.79 38.98 -13.38
C PRO A 105 20.42 40.25 -14.14
N ASN A 106 20.31 40.15 -15.47
CA ASN A 106 19.48 41.08 -16.23
C ASN A 106 18.05 40.54 -16.30
N LYS A 107 17.10 41.41 -15.95
CA LYS A 107 15.67 41.12 -15.69
C LYS A 107 14.84 40.58 -16.87
N GLU A 108 15.44 40.07 -17.94
CA GLU A 108 14.70 39.71 -19.17
C GLU A 108 14.71 38.21 -19.54
N ASP A 109 15.52 37.35 -18.91
CA ASP A 109 15.73 35.97 -19.40
C ASP A 109 14.84 34.87 -18.80
N SER A 110 13.79 35.25 -18.08
CA SER A 110 12.75 34.29 -17.62
C SER A 110 11.85 33.74 -18.74
N ARG A 111 12.14 34.09 -20.02
CA ARG A 111 11.39 33.66 -21.20
C ARG A 111 12.04 32.52 -21.98
N ALA A 112 13.36 32.33 -21.92
CA ALA A 112 14.06 31.36 -22.77
C ALA A 112 13.84 29.89 -22.32
N SER A 113 13.79 29.63 -21.01
CA SER A 113 13.48 28.29 -20.47
C SER A 113 11.99 27.88 -20.57
N ARG A 114 11.11 28.78 -21.04
CA ARG A 114 9.66 28.53 -21.25
C ARG A 114 9.32 28.19 -22.71
N ALA A 115 10.32 28.08 -23.58
CA ALA A 115 10.10 27.99 -25.02
C ALA A 115 9.65 26.60 -25.53
N ALA A 116 9.59 25.57 -24.67
CA ALA A 116 9.19 24.21 -25.07
C ALA A 116 7.67 23.95 -24.99
N LEU A 117 6.91 24.78 -24.27
CA LEU A 117 5.47 24.61 -24.09
C LEU A 117 4.72 25.81 -24.70
N PRO A 118 3.63 25.60 -25.45
CA PRO A 118 2.80 26.70 -25.89
C PRO A 118 2.34 27.55 -24.70
N ARG A 119 2.39 28.89 -24.80
CA ARG A 119 2.07 29.83 -23.70
C ARG A 119 0.73 29.60 -22.99
N PHE A 120 -0.22 28.93 -23.63
CA PHE A 120 -1.51 28.57 -23.02
C PHE A 120 -1.39 27.38 -22.05
N VAL A 121 -0.50 26.42 -22.35
CA VAL A 121 -0.22 25.25 -21.51
C VAL A 121 0.51 25.67 -20.24
N ASP A 122 1.45 26.62 -20.34
CA ASP A 122 2.13 27.21 -19.18
C ASP A 122 1.14 27.84 -18.17
N LYS A 123 0.13 28.56 -18.67
CA LYS A 123 -0.91 29.15 -17.82
C LYS A 123 -1.86 28.11 -17.22
N ALA A 124 -2.18 27.05 -17.97
CA ALA A 124 -3.03 25.96 -17.48
C ALA A 124 -2.33 25.13 -16.40
N LEU A 125 -1.03 24.88 -16.54
CA LEU A 125 -0.24 24.10 -15.58
C LEU A 125 0.04 24.85 -14.26
N GLN A 126 0.13 26.19 -14.31
CA GLN A 126 0.23 27.01 -13.10
C GLN A 126 -1.00 26.89 -12.16
N LEU A 127 -2.16 26.46 -12.69
CA LEU A 127 -3.37 26.26 -11.89
C LEU A 127 -3.40 24.92 -11.13
N LEU A 128 -2.49 23.98 -11.44
CA LEU A 128 -2.54 22.61 -10.92
C LEU A 128 -1.84 22.40 -9.57
N ASN A 129 -1.24 23.43 -8.98
CA ASN A 129 -0.44 23.35 -7.75
C ASN A 129 0.40 22.06 -7.64
N LEU A 130 1.28 21.83 -8.63
CA LEU A 130 1.95 20.54 -8.82
C LEU A 130 2.80 20.09 -7.62
N ASN A 131 3.31 21.01 -6.80
CA ASN A 131 4.04 20.66 -5.57
C ASN A 131 3.14 19.98 -4.53
N GLN A 132 1.89 20.45 -4.41
CA GLN A 132 0.89 19.79 -3.56
C GLN A 132 0.62 18.37 -4.09
N VAL A 133 0.47 18.22 -5.41
CA VAL A 133 0.23 16.91 -6.05
C VAL A 133 1.36 15.93 -5.76
N VAL A 134 2.62 16.37 -5.80
CA VAL A 134 3.77 15.51 -5.47
C VAL A 134 3.68 14.99 -4.03
N GLY A 135 3.39 15.86 -3.05
CA GLY A 135 3.22 15.44 -1.66
C GLY A 135 2.00 14.54 -1.42
N GLU A 136 0.91 14.77 -2.17
CA GLU A 136 -0.26 13.88 -2.13
C GLU A 136 0.10 12.48 -2.64
N VAL A 137 0.90 12.36 -3.72
CA VAL A 137 1.35 11.07 -4.28
C VAL A 137 2.25 10.31 -3.31
N GLU A 138 3.14 11.02 -2.63
CA GLU A 138 4.00 10.43 -1.58
C GLU A 138 3.17 9.87 -0.41
N THR A 139 2.08 10.53 -0.03
CA THR A 139 1.25 10.15 1.13
C THR A 139 0.03 9.29 0.77
N SER A 140 -0.22 9.03 -0.52
CA SER A 140 -1.44 8.40 -1.03
C SER A 140 -2.76 9.10 -0.67
N VAL A 141 -2.71 10.32 -0.12
CA VAL A 141 -3.89 11.12 0.20
C VAL A 141 -4.21 12.06 -0.96
N MET A 142 -5.00 11.57 -1.91
CA MET A 142 -5.31 12.26 -3.17
C MET A 142 -6.39 13.36 -3.04
N SER A 143 -6.23 14.45 -3.79
CA SER A 143 -7.25 15.50 -3.96
C SER A 143 -7.72 15.66 -5.41
N LYS A 144 -8.72 16.53 -5.62
CA LYS A 144 -9.18 16.93 -6.97
C LYS A 144 -8.08 17.59 -7.80
N MET A 145 -7.07 18.22 -7.17
CA MET A 145 -5.93 18.79 -7.89
C MET A 145 -5.04 17.69 -8.47
N SER A 146 -4.73 16.66 -7.67
CA SER A 146 -4.03 15.47 -8.14
C SER A 146 -4.76 14.82 -9.31
N CYS A 147 -6.09 14.74 -9.24
CA CYS A 147 -6.86 14.24 -10.37
C CYS A 147 -6.68 15.06 -11.65
N THR A 148 -6.78 16.39 -11.54
CA THR A 148 -6.66 17.27 -12.71
C THR A 148 -5.25 17.19 -13.32
N ALA A 149 -4.23 17.12 -12.47
CA ALA A 149 -2.85 16.94 -12.90
C ALA A 149 -2.62 15.60 -13.59
N CYS A 150 -3.17 14.51 -13.04
CA CYS A 150 -3.13 13.20 -13.69
C CYS A 150 -3.80 13.23 -15.06
N LYS A 151 -5.02 13.76 -15.17
CA LYS A 151 -5.76 13.77 -16.45
C LYS A 151 -4.97 14.53 -17.53
N ALA A 152 -4.36 15.66 -17.15
CA ALA A 152 -3.51 16.42 -18.04
C ALA A 152 -2.24 15.64 -18.44
N GLY A 153 -1.54 15.04 -17.46
CA GLY A 153 -0.32 14.27 -17.69
C GLY A 153 -0.55 13.02 -18.54
N ALA A 154 -1.56 12.21 -18.20
CA ALA A 154 -1.96 11.03 -18.96
C ALA A 154 -2.38 11.39 -20.40
N GLY A 155 -3.18 12.44 -20.58
CA GLY A 155 -3.56 12.92 -21.91
C GLY A 155 -2.37 13.36 -22.77
N PHE A 156 -1.39 14.03 -22.16
CA PHE A 156 -0.19 14.47 -22.83
C PHE A 156 0.74 13.31 -23.23
N LEU A 157 0.97 12.36 -22.31
CA LEU A 157 1.75 11.15 -22.60
C LEU A 157 1.10 10.32 -23.72
N GLN A 158 -0.21 10.11 -23.64
CA GLN A 158 -0.95 9.42 -24.70
C GLN A 158 -0.85 10.15 -26.04
N HIS A 159 -0.93 11.49 -26.06
CA HIS A 159 -0.76 12.27 -27.28
C HIS A 159 0.62 12.06 -27.91
N TYR A 160 1.69 12.08 -27.11
CA TYR A 160 3.04 11.84 -27.62
C TYR A 160 3.26 10.44 -28.14
N ILE A 161 2.74 9.43 -27.46
CA ILE A 161 2.79 8.05 -27.92
C ILE A 161 2.05 7.91 -29.25
N LYS A 162 0.83 8.47 -29.37
CA LYS A 162 0.01 8.42 -30.59
C LYS A 162 0.62 9.20 -31.77
N THR A 163 1.39 10.26 -31.50
CA THR A 163 2.09 11.05 -32.53
C THR A 163 3.45 10.47 -32.91
N GLY A 164 3.80 9.28 -32.40
CA GLY A 164 5.01 8.55 -32.80
C GLY A 164 6.30 9.11 -32.19
N LYS A 165 6.22 9.82 -31.06
CA LYS A 165 7.42 10.23 -30.31
C LYS A 165 8.16 8.99 -29.81
N THR A 166 9.49 9.03 -29.91
CA THR A 166 10.33 7.93 -29.42
C THR A 166 10.36 7.90 -27.90
N ARG A 167 10.81 6.80 -27.31
CA ARG A 167 11.02 6.70 -25.85
C ARG A 167 11.93 7.83 -25.36
N ASP A 168 13.02 8.08 -26.06
CA ASP A 168 14.02 9.08 -25.68
C ASP A 168 13.46 10.50 -25.79
N ASP A 169 12.59 10.78 -26.76
CA ASP A 169 11.83 12.04 -26.79
C ASP A 169 10.94 12.21 -25.55
N ILE A 170 10.21 11.15 -25.17
CA ILE A 170 9.32 11.17 -24.01
C ILE A 170 10.13 11.39 -22.72
N VAL A 171 11.24 10.67 -22.54
CA VAL A 171 12.16 10.86 -21.40
C VAL A 171 12.62 12.31 -21.33
N LYS A 172 13.14 12.84 -22.44
CA LYS A 172 13.65 14.21 -22.50
C LYS A 172 12.57 15.25 -22.15
N ILE A 173 11.36 15.09 -22.68
CA ILE A 173 10.26 16.03 -22.43
C ILE A 173 9.79 15.94 -20.98
N THR A 174 9.64 14.73 -20.44
CA THR A 174 9.23 14.54 -19.03
C THR A 174 10.28 15.09 -18.07
N TYR A 175 11.58 14.88 -18.35
CA TYR A 175 12.66 15.45 -17.57
C TYR A 175 12.65 16.99 -17.60
N GLN A 176 12.50 17.58 -18.79
CA GLN A 176 12.40 19.04 -18.96
C GLN A 176 11.19 19.60 -18.24
N PHE A 177 10.05 18.90 -18.27
CA PHE A 177 8.87 19.28 -17.52
C PHE A 177 9.13 19.26 -16.02
N CYS A 178 9.65 18.15 -15.49
CA CYS A 178 9.94 18.00 -14.06
C CYS A 178 10.88 19.11 -13.54
N THR A 179 11.96 19.39 -14.26
CA THR A 179 12.94 20.41 -13.87
C THR A 179 12.46 21.84 -14.08
N SER A 180 11.75 22.14 -15.18
CA SER A 180 11.26 23.49 -15.46
C SER A 180 10.17 23.94 -14.48
N PHE A 181 9.33 22.99 -14.04
CA PHE A 181 8.31 23.24 -13.02
C PHE A 181 8.81 23.06 -11.58
N LYS A 182 10.09 22.69 -11.39
CA LYS A 182 10.72 22.46 -10.08
C LYS A 182 9.93 21.47 -9.22
N LEU A 183 9.43 20.40 -9.84
CA LEU A 183 8.68 19.36 -9.13
C LEU A 183 9.58 18.60 -8.16
N GLN A 184 10.80 18.32 -8.61
CA GLN A 184 11.86 17.67 -7.85
C GLN A 184 13.23 18.20 -8.32
N THR A 185 14.31 17.79 -7.65
CA THR A 185 15.68 18.12 -8.09
C THR A 185 15.98 17.51 -9.46
N PRO A 186 16.92 18.09 -10.24
CA PRO A 186 17.33 17.51 -11.53
C PRO A 186 17.73 16.03 -11.44
N ARG A 187 18.43 15.66 -10.36
CA ARG A 187 18.85 14.29 -10.09
C ARG A 187 17.66 13.34 -9.93
N VAL A 188 16.67 13.71 -9.11
CA VAL A 188 15.46 12.91 -8.91
C VAL A 188 14.65 12.83 -10.19
N CYS A 189 14.48 13.96 -10.89
CA CYS A 189 13.78 14.01 -12.18
C CYS A 189 14.42 13.07 -13.21
N GLU A 190 15.74 13.10 -13.34
CA GLU A 190 16.50 12.22 -14.25
C GLU A 190 16.25 10.75 -13.88
N GLY A 191 16.54 10.35 -12.65
CA GLY A 191 16.41 8.97 -12.18
C GLY A 191 15.00 8.39 -12.34
N ILE A 192 13.95 9.14 -11.95
CA ILE A 192 12.56 8.71 -12.15
C ILE A 192 12.27 8.53 -13.64
N THR A 193 12.65 9.50 -14.49
CA THR A 193 12.35 9.40 -15.93
C THR A 193 13.09 8.24 -16.60
N GLU A 194 14.32 7.95 -16.20
CA GLU A 194 15.10 6.86 -16.76
C GLU A 194 14.53 5.49 -16.35
N LEU A 195 14.25 5.30 -15.05
CA LEU A 195 13.75 4.04 -14.50
C LEU A 195 12.34 3.71 -14.99
N PHE A 196 11.40 4.66 -14.95
CA PHE A 196 9.98 4.38 -15.22
C PHE A 196 9.60 4.45 -16.69
N SER A 197 10.29 5.25 -17.52
CA SER A 197 9.84 5.53 -18.90
C SER A 197 9.66 4.29 -19.76
N GLY A 198 10.51 3.27 -19.59
CA GLY A 198 10.44 2.05 -20.38
C GLY A 198 9.10 1.33 -20.19
N GLU A 199 8.77 1.05 -18.93
CA GLU A 199 7.52 0.39 -18.56
C GLU A 199 6.30 1.24 -18.85
N VAL A 200 6.31 2.52 -18.45
CA VAL A 200 5.17 3.42 -18.64
C VAL A 200 4.81 3.53 -20.12
N VAL A 201 5.81 3.74 -20.99
CA VAL A 201 5.58 3.79 -22.44
C VAL A 201 5.08 2.44 -22.97
N TYR A 202 5.65 1.33 -22.50
CA TYR A 202 5.24 -0.02 -22.89
C TYR A 202 3.75 -0.28 -22.55
N VAL A 203 3.33 0.08 -21.35
CA VAL A 203 1.95 -0.06 -20.85
C VAL A 203 1.01 0.84 -21.63
N LEU A 204 1.32 2.14 -21.72
CA LEU A 204 0.45 3.13 -22.38
C LEU A 204 0.25 2.85 -23.89
N GLN A 205 1.20 2.16 -24.54
CA GLN A 205 1.07 1.71 -25.93
C GLN A 205 0.07 0.55 -26.11
N ARG A 206 -0.28 -0.16 -25.04
CA ARG A 206 -1.11 -1.39 -25.07
C ARG A 206 -2.52 -1.20 -24.53
N ILE A 207 -2.80 -0.05 -23.96
CA ILE A 207 -4.13 0.27 -23.44
C ILE A 207 -4.89 1.15 -24.44
N ASN A 208 -6.21 1.04 -24.42
CA ASN A 208 -7.10 1.88 -25.23
C ASN A 208 -8.00 2.81 -24.38
N ILE A 209 -7.75 2.86 -23.07
CA ILE A 209 -8.51 3.67 -22.11
C ILE A 209 -8.06 5.13 -22.13
N GLY A 210 -8.97 6.06 -21.83
CA GLY A 210 -8.69 7.50 -21.84
C GLY A 210 -8.06 8.01 -20.54
N PRO A 211 -7.61 9.29 -20.50
CA PRO A 211 -7.03 9.89 -19.30
C PRO A 211 -7.97 9.89 -18.09
N GLU A 212 -9.28 9.97 -18.31
CA GLU A 212 -10.26 9.92 -17.21
C GLU A 212 -10.29 8.55 -16.54
N GLU A 213 -10.27 7.47 -17.34
CA GLU A 213 -10.25 6.09 -16.85
C GLU A 213 -8.91 5.77 -16.18
N ILE A 214 -7.77 6.16 -16.80
CA ILE A 214 -6.44 5.97 -16.21
C ILE A 214 -6.38 6.63 -14.84
N CYS A 215 -6.82 7.87 -14.73
CA CYS A 215 -6.73 8.59 -13.47
C CYS A 215 -7.78 8.12 -12.46
N SER A 216 -8.97 7.69 -12.88
CA SER A 216 -9.90 7.00 -11.97
C SER A 216 -9.28 5.71 -11.42
N PHE A 217 -8.55 4.95 -12.24
CA PHE A 217 -7.88 3.72 -11.85
C PHE A 217 -6.72 3.95 -10.88
N VAL A 218 -5.86 4.95 -11.15
CA VAL A 218 -4.63 5.21 -10.37
C VAL A 218 -4.88 6.07 -9.13
N ILE A 219 -5.82 7.01 -9.18
CA ILE A 219 -6.10 7.98 -8.09
C ILE A 219 -7.35 7.58 -7.28
N GLY A 220 -8.27 6.81 -7.86
CA GLY A 220 -9.50 6.38 -7.20
C GLY A 220 -10.48 7.52 -6.94
N ASP A 221 -11.06 7.56 -5.73
CA ASP A 221 -12.19 8.42 -5.35
C ASP A 221 -12.01 9.91 -5.66
N ALA A 222 -10.79 10.44 -5.57
CA ALA A 222 -10.52 11.84 -5.87
C ALA A 222 -10.67 12.18 -7.37
N CYS A 223 -10.62 11.17 -8.25
CA CYS A 223 -10.86 11.27 -9.68
C CYS A 223 -12.25 10.82 -10.16
N GLY A 224 -13.11 10.40 -9.22
CA GLY A 224 -14.38 9.78 -9.53
C GLY A 224 -14.23 8.31 -9.92
N ASP A 225 -15.38 7.64 -10.00
CA ASP A 225 -15.50 6.21 -10.29
C ASP A 225 -15.94 6.05 -11.75
N VAL A 226 -14.98 5.98 -12.66
CA VAL A 226 -15.26 5.81 -14.08
C VAL A 226 -15.38 4.31 -14.34
N TYR A 227 -16.62 3.87 -14.57
CA TYR A 227 -16.91 2.47 -14.86
C TYR A 227 -16.17 2.02 -16.12
N ASN A 228 -15.41 0.92 -15.99
CA ASN A 228 -14.74 0.29 -17.11
C ASN A 228 -15.01 -1.24 -17.11
N PRO A 229 -15.76 -1.76 -18.10
CA PRO A 229 -16.14 -3.17 -18.14
C PRO A 229 -14.95 -4.13 -18.32
N THR A 230 -13.78 -3.68 -18.78
CA THR A 230 -12.60 -4.56 -18.90
C THR A 230 -11.86 -4.76 -17.58
N HIS A 231 -12.12 -3.89 -16.60
CA HIS A 231 -11.54 -3.94 -15.26
C HIS A 231 -12.58 -4.27 -14.18
N GLU A 232 -13.83 -4.50 -14.59
CA GLU A 232 -14.93 -4.92 -13.73
C GLU A 232 -15.08 -6.44 -13.76
N TRP A 233 -14.84 -7.11 -12.63
CA TRP A 233 -14.85 -8.56 -12.53
C TRP A 233 -15.22 -9.04 -11.13
N ASP A 234 -15.70 -10.27 -11.05
CA ASP A 234 -16.00 -10.95 -9.78
C ASP A 234 -15.35 -12.33 -9.73
N VAL A 235 -14.92 -12.72 -8.53
CA VAL A 235 -14.41 -14.07 -8.24
C VAL A 235 -15.52 -15.11 -8.22
N VAL A 236 -15.16 -16.36 -8.49
CA VAL A 236 -16.10 -17.49 -8.47
C VAL A 236 -15.94 -18.30 -7.20
N PHE A 237 -17.01 -18.36 -6.40
CA PHE A 237 -17.07 -19.22 -5.22
C PHE A 237 -17.52 -20.64 -5.59
N PRO A 238 -17.01 -21.66 -4.88
CA PRO A 238 -17.54 -23.01 -4.98
C PRO A 238 -19.00 -23.06 -4.51
N PRO A 239 -19.81 -24.03 -4.96
CA PRO A 239 -21.22 -24.18 -4.60
C PRO A 239 -21.42 -24.73 -3.17
N VAL A 240 -20.58 -24.32 -2.23
CA VAL A 240 -20.61 -24.74 -0.83
C VAL A 240 -21.34 -23.66 -0.03
N PRO A 241 -22.48 -23.98 0.62
CA PRO A 241 -23.19 -23.03 1.45
C PRO A 241 -22.28 -22.48 2.56
N LYS A 242 -22.31 -21.15 2.76
CA LYS A 242 -21.64 -20.50 3.88
C LYS A 242 -22.15 -21.09 5.20
N PRO A 243 -21.28 -21.61 6.08
CA PRO A 243 -21.68 -22.07 7.40
C PRO A 243 -22.35 -20.97 8.22
N THR A 244 -23.25 -21.35 9.13
CA THR A 244 -23.81 -20.39 10.09
C THR A 244 -22.68 -19.91 11.01
N PRO A 245 -22.48 -18.58 11.15
CA PRO A 245 -21.44 -18.05 12.04
C PRO A 245 -21.68 -18.53 13.48
N ILE A 246 -20.62 -19.04 14.11
CA ILE A 246 -20.62 -19.40 15.53
C ILE A 246 -20.00 -18.24 16.30
N GLU A 247 -20.71 -17.76 17.31
CA GLU A 247 -20.21 -16.69 18.18
C GLU A 247 -18.96 -17.14 18.93
N THR A 248 -17.85 -16.41 18.75
CA THR A 248 -16.60 -16.68 19.45
C THR A 248 -16.72 -16.21 20.90
N LYS A 249 -16.72 -17.16 21.83
CA LYS A 249 -16.77 -16.88 23.26
C LYS A 249 -15.48 -16.23 23.73
N ILE A 250 -15.61 -15.24 24.61
CA ILE A 250 -14.46 -14.67 25.35
C ILE A 250 -13.85 -15.77 26.23
N LEU A 251 -12.54 -15.96 26.10
CA LEU A 251 -11.80 -16.91 26.92
C LEU A 251 -11.65 -16.33 28.34
N LYS A 252 -12.16 -17.06 29.34
CA LYS A 252 -12.21 -16.59 30.75
C LYS A 252 -11.03 -17.06 31.60
N GLU A 253 -10.28 -18.06 31.13
CA GLU A 253 -9.15 -18.65 31.85
C GLU A 253 -7.86 -18.46 31.02
N PRO A 254 -6.68 -18.42 31.67
CA PRO A 254 -5.40 -18.39 30.96
C PRO A 254 -5.28 -19.65 30.08
N VAL A 255 -5.32 -19.47 28.77
CA VAL A 255 -5.07 -20.53 27.78
C VAL A 255 -3.60 -20.51 27.35
N PRO A 256 -3.05 -21.62 26.84
CA PRO A 256 -1.79 -21.59 26.09
C PRO A 256 -1.87 -20.57 24.96
N GLN A 257 -0.79 -19.81 24.74
CA GLN A 257 -0.75 -18.75 23.74
C GLN A 257 0.52 -18.89 22.90
N PHE A 258 0.44 -18.49 21.64
CA PHE A 258 1.62 -18.18 20.85
C PHE A 258 1.99 -16.71 21.01
N LYS A 259 3.28 -16.45 21.14
CA LYS A 259 3.86 -15.11 21.08
C LYS A 259 4.46 -14.90 19.70
N VAL A 260 3.92 -13.93 18.97
CA VAL A 260 4.19 -13.73 17.55
C VAL A 260 4.80 -12.36 17.34
N LEU A 261 6.01 -12.31 16.79
CA LEU A 261 6.64 -11.05 16.39
C LEU A 261 6.14 -10.65 15.01
N HIS A 262 5.81 -9.38 14.83
CA HIS A 262 5.50 -8.80 13.53
C HIS A 262 6.49 -7.67 13.22
N LEU A 263 7.27 -7.87 12.16
CA LEU A 263 8.19 -6.90 11.58
C LEU A 263 7.66 -6.43 10.23
N SER A 264 7.67 -5.12 9.99
CA SER A 264 7.24 -4.53 8.72
C SER A 264 7.99 -3.24 8.44
N ASP A 265 8.15 -2.92 7.15
CA ASP A 265 8.59 -1.61 6.68
C ASP A 265 9.92 -1.18 7.34
N THR A 266 10.93 -2.03 7.21
CA THR A 266 12.26 -1.73 7.75
C THR A 266 12.93 -0.60 7.00
N HIS A 267 12.68 -0.51 5.69
CA HIS A 267 13.33 0.44 4.78
C HIS A 267 14.78 0.67 5.17
N PHE A 268 15.57 -0.40 5.06
CA PHE A 268 16.99 -0.34 5.33
C PHE A 268 17.65 0.57 4.31
N ASP A 269 18.22 1.68 4.79
CA ASP A 269 19.04 2.58 3.99
C ASP A 269 20.53 2.27 4.21
N PRO A 270 21.19 1.57 3.27
CA PRO A 270 22.63 1.30 3.36
C PRO A 270 23.48 2.57 3.24
N TYR A 271 22.91 3.69 2.78
CA TYR A 271 23.61 4.95 2.56
C TYR A 271 23.28 6.03 3.59
N TYR A 272 22.50 5.70 4.61
CA TYR A 272 22.22 6.62 5.71
C TYR A 272 23.53 7.04 6.39
N GLU A 273 23.74 8.35 6.49
CA GLU A 273 24.95 8.92 7.09
C GLU A 273 24.59 9.99 8.13
N GLU A 274 25.01 9.73 9.36
CA GLU A 274 24.85 10.62 10.51
C GLU A 274 25.44 12.02 10.22
N GLY A 275 24.74 13.09 10.63
CA GLY A 275 25.22 14.46 10.49
C GLY A 275 25.05 15.09 9.11
N THR A 276 24.62 14.32 8.10
CA THR A 276 24.28 14.86 6.77
C THR A 276 22.97 15.65 6.78
N ASN A 277 22.62 16.27 5.65
CA ASN A 277 21.40 17.07 5.56
C ASN A 277 20.14 16.19 5.59
N ALA A 278 19.38 16.29 6.68
CA ALA A 278 18.09 15.63 6.85
C ALA A 278 16.90 16.49 6.39
N ASP A 279 17.15 17.78 6.10
CA ASP A 279 16.17 18.73 5.54
C ASP A 279 16.58 19.10 4.12
N CYS A 280 16.46 18.12 3.22
CA CYS A 280 16.81 18.24 1.82
C CYS A 280 15.56 18.43 0.95
N ASN A 281 15.74 18.93 -0.28
CA ASN A 281 14.63 19.12 -1.24
C ASN A 281 14.39 17.89 -2.11
N GLU A 282 14.55 16.68 -1.55
CA GLU A 282 14.37 15.41 -2.25
C GLU A 282 13.46 14.47 -1.44
N PRO A 283 12.89 13.42 -2.05
CA PRO A 283 11.97 12.51 -1.35
C PRO A 283 12.63 11.66 -0.26
N LEU A 284 13.97 11.51 -0.30
CA LEU A 284 14.78 10.87 0.74
C LEU A 284 16.07 11.67 0.98
N CYS A 285 16.34 11.93 2.25
CA CYS A 285 17.45 12.71 2.78
C CYS A 285 18.36 11.84 3.67
N CYS A 286 19.20 12.47 4.50
CA CYS A 286 20.10 11.79 5.45
C CYS A 286 21.19 10.93 4.80
N ARG A 287 21.56 11.22 3.54
CA ARG A 287 22.68 10.57 2.84
C ARG A 287 23.76 11.57 2.51
N LEU A 288 24.98 11.08 2.28
CA LEU A 288 26.11 11.90 1.80
C LEU A 288 25.77 12.70 0.55
N THR A 289 24.96 12.13 -0.33
CA THR A 289 24.56 12.77 -1.59
C THR A 289 23.65 13.99 -1.41
N ASN A 290 23.01 14.16 -0.24
CA ASN A 290 22.21 15.34 0.07
C ASN A 290 23.07 16.50 0.62
N GLY A 291 24.39 16.29 0.76
CA GLY A 291 25.35 17.28 1.21
C GLY A 291 25.37 17.48 2.74
N PRO A 292 26.26 18.37 3.22
CA PRO A 292 26.33 18.70 4.64
C PRO A 292 25.09 19.47 5.08
N ALA A 293 24.66 19.26 6.33
CA ALA A 293 23.58 20.04 6.91
C ALA A 293 23.93 21.54 6.96
N VAL A 294 22.98 22.39 6.56
CA VAL A 294 23.13 23.86 6.54
C VAL A 294 23.28 24.43 7.95
N SER A 295 22.64 23.80 8.94
CA SER A 295 22.67 24.17 10.34
C SER A 295 22.80 22.91 11.22
N PRO A 296 23.23 23.03 12.49
CA PRO A 296 23.25 21.89 13.41
C PRO A 296 21.89 21.21 13.59
N GLN A 297 20.77 21.95 13.47
CA GLN A 297 19.41 21.42 13.58
C GLN A 297 18.99 20.61 12.34
N ASN A 298 19.67 20.83 11.21
CA ASN A 298 19.40 20.12 9.96
C ASN A 298 20.20 18.82 9.83
N ARG A 299 20.99 18.47 10.86
CA ARG A 299 21.79 17.25 10.87
C ARG A 299 20.91 16.02 11.09
N ALA A 300 21.16 15.00 10.28
CA ALA A 300 20.62 13.66 10.46
C ALA A 300 21.07 13.09 11.81
N GLY A 301 20.12 12.52 12.56
CA GLY A 301 20.40 11.84 13.80
C GLY A 301 21.27 10.59 13.61
N ARG A 302 21.80 10.06 14.71
CA ARG A 302 22.63 8.86 14.71
C ARG A 302 21.82 7.59 14.49
N TRP A 303 20.66 7.51 15.12
CA TRP A 303 19.77 6.33 15.14
C TRP A 303 18.62 6.43 14.14
N GLY A 304 18.63 7.45 13.28
CA GLY A 304 17.53 7.81 12.38
C GLY A 304 17.12 9.27 12.57
N ASP A 305 16.18 9.74 11.75
CA ASP A 305 15.66 11.11 11.78
C ASP A 305 14.13 11.12 11.54
N TYR A 306 13.41 12.08 12.10
CA TYR A 306 11.95 12.20 11.91
C TYR A 306 11.58 12.79 10.53
N ARG A 307 12.51 13.38 9.79
CA ARG A 307 12.24 13.91 8.45
C ARG A 307 12.18 12.77 7.42
N LYS A 308 12.26 13.13 6.13
CA LYS A 308 12.27 12.18 5.00
C LYS A 308 13.55 11.34 4.98
N CYS A 309 13.74 10.47 5.95
CA CYS A 309 14.91 9.63 6.11
C CYS A 309 14.51 8.21 6.53
N ASP A 310 15.26 7.23 6.02
CA ASP A 310 15.02 5.82 6.29
C ASP A 310 16.00 5.27 7.34
N THR A 311 15.94 3.96 7.58
CA THR A 311 16.55 3.35 8.75
C THR A 311 18.02 3.00 8.53
N PRO A 312 18.98 3.52 9.33
CA PRO A 312 20.35 3.04 9.27
C PRO A 312 20.46 1.62 9.83
N LYS A 313 21.42 0.85 9.30
CA LYS A 313 21.69 -0.54 9.73
C LYS A 313 21.80 -0.69 11.24
N ARG A 314 22.45 0.27 11.91
CA ARG A 314 22.68 0.24 13.37
C ARG A 314 21.37 0.21 14.18
N THR A 315 20.32 0.87 13.70
CA THR A 315 19.01 0.89 14.36
C THR A 315 18.30 -0.45 14.20
N ILE A 316 18.38 -1.06 13.01
CA ILE A 316 17.86 -2.41 12.77
C ILE A 316 18.61 -3.43 13.64
N ASP A 317 19.95 -3.38 13.66
CA ASP A 317 20.76 -4.27 14.51
C ASP A 317 20.39 -4.13 15.99
N ASN A 318 20.25 -2.90 16.47
CA ASN A 318 19.88 -2.63 17.86
C ASN A 318 18.46 -3.11 18.20
N MET A 319 17.50 -2.88 17.32
CA MET A 319 16.13 -3.39 17.47
C MET A 319 16.11 -4.91 17.59
N LEU A 320 16.76 -5.62 16.66
CA LEU A 320 16.79 -7.08 16.65
C LEU A 320 17.48 -7.64 17.90
N GLN A 321 18.56 -7.01 18.37
CA GLN A 321 19.23 -7.38 19.62
C GLN A 321 18.31 -7.21 20.83
N HIS A 322 17.58 -6.09 20.89
CA HIS A 322 16.61 -5.84 21.95
C HIS A 322 15.48 -6.88 21.93
N ILE A 323 14.93 -7.20 20.75
CA ILE A 323 13.86 -8.21 20.61
C ILE A 323 14.35 -9.57 21.11
N VAL A 324 15.53 -10.03 20.69
CA VAL A 324 16.09 -11.31 21.12
C VAL A 324 16.31 -11.35 22.64
N ALA A 325 16.76 -10.25 23.24
CA ALA A 325 16.98 -10.17 24.68
C ALA A 325 15.68 -10.10 25.50
N THR A 326 14.62 -9.51 24.95
CA THR A 326 13.37 -9.20 25.66
C THR A 326 12.30 -10.26 25.45
N HIS A 327 12.25 -10.85 24.26
CA HIS A 327 11.23 -11.79 23.81
C HIS A 327 11.86 -13.14 23.47
N THR A 328 12.41 -13.81 24.49
CA THR A 328 13.11 -15.09 24.35
C THR A 328 12.17 -16.27 24.02
N ASP A 329 10.87 -16.02 24.03
CA ASP A 329 9.75 -16.96 23.96
C ASP A 329 8.89 -16.76 22.69
N ILE A 330 9.45 -16.17 21.62
CA ILE A 330 8.75 -16.03 20.33
C ILE A 330 8.56 -17.40 19.67
N ASP A 331 7.32 -17.73 19.31
CA ASP A 331 6.96 -18.97 18.63
C ASP A 331 7.18 -18.91 17.11
N TYR A 332 6.84 -17.76 16.50
CA TYR A 332 7.05 -17.50 15.08
C TYR A 332 7.05 -16.00 14.76
N ILE A 333 7.55 -15.65 13.58
CA ILE A 333 7.66 -14.27 13.10
C ILE A 333 6.83 -14.10 11.83
N ILE A 334 6.05 -13.03 11.78
CA ILE A 334 5.42 -12.49 10.57
C ILE A 334 6.29 -11.35 10.07
N TRP A 335 6.61 -11.34 8.78
CA TRP A 335 7.46 -10.31 8.18
C TRP A 335 6.86 -9.77 6.88
N THR A 336 6.21 -8.61 6.92
CA THR A 336 5.36 -8.12 5.82
C THR A 336 6.07 -7.19 4.83
N GLY A 337 7.35 -7.39 4.55
CA GLY A 337 8.05 -6.75 3.43
C GLY A 337 8.48 -5.29 3.66
N ASP A 338 8.74 -4.60 2.55
CA ASP A 338 9.33 -3.27 2.44
C ASP A 338 10.72 -3.14 3.09
N LEU A 339 11.68 -3.78 2.42
CA LEU A 339 13.09 -3.71 2.77
C LEU A 339 13.85 -2.54 2.18
N PRO A 340 13.79 -2.24 0.87
CA PRO A 340 14.58 -1.16 0.30
C PRO A 340 14.07 0.22 0.73
N ALA A 341 14.96 1.20 0.79
CA ALA A 341 14.63 2.58 1.15
C ALA A 341 13.75 3.29 0.09
N HIS A 342 13.35 4.52 0.38
CA HIS A 342 12.53 5.38 -0.48
C HIS A 342 13.33 6.15 -1.55
N ASP A 343 14.54 5.70 -1.90
CA ASP A 343 15.37 6.25 -2.97
C ASP A 343 14.97 5.76 -4.36
N ILE A 344 13.67 5.76 -4.63
CA ILE A 344 13.01 5.13 -5.79
C ILE A 344 13.48 5.63 -7.17
N TRP A 345 14.25 6.72 -7.21
CA TRP A 345 14.85 7.27 -8.42
C TRP A 345 16.26 6.74 -8.68
N ASN A 346 16.85 6.01 -7.74
CA ASN A 346 18.23 5.55 -7.78
C ASN A 346 18.36 4.14 -7.20
N GLN A 347 17.64 3.18 -7.78
CA GLN A 347 17.65 1.77 -7.36
C GLN A 347 18.03 0.86 -8.52
N THR A 348 18.65 -0.27 -8.19
CA THR A 348 19.00 -1.34 -9.13
C THR A 348 18.47 -2.69 -8.64
N LYS A 349 18.25 -3.62 -9.58
CA LYS A 349 17.79 -4.99 -9.23
C LYS A 349 18.80 -5.66 -8.29
N GLU A 350 20.09 -5.49 -8.57
CA GLU A 350 21.20 -6.08 -7.82
C GLU A 350 21.22 -5.59 -6.37
N GLU A 351 21.00 -4.30 -6.16
CA GLU A 351 20.97 -3.69 -4.84
C GLU A 351 19.77 -4.15 -4.02
N ASN A 352 18.56 -4.14 -4.59
CA ASN A 352 17.37 -4.65 -3.91
C ASN A 352 17.53 -6.13 -3.52
N LEU A 353 18.11 -6.96 -4.40
CA LEU A 353 18.43 -8.35 -4.06
C LEU A 353 19.51 -8.46 -2.97
N SER A 354 20.47 -7.55 -2.92
CA SER A 354 21.49 -7.52 -1.86
C SER A 354 20.85 -7.22 -0.51
N ILE A 355 19.96 -6.22 -0.44
CA ILE A 355 19.21 -5.86 0.77
C ILE A 355 18.36 -7.05 1.25
N LEU A 356 17.67 -7.75 0.34
CA LEU A 356 16.92 -8.97 0.65
C LEU A 356 17.84 -10.05 1.26
N LYS A 357 18.97 -10.34 0.63
CA LYS A 357 19.92 -11.36 1.08
C LYS A 357 20.51 -11.02 2.45
N GLU A 358 20.88 -9.76 2.66
CA GLU A 358 21.42 -9.28 3.93
C GLU A 358 20.38 -9.40 5.05
N THR A 359 19.15 -8.95 4.80
CA THR A 359 18.05 -9.04 5.76
C THR A 359 17.75 -10.48 6.15
N VAL A 360 17.67 -11.38 5.16
CA VAL A 360 17.47 -12.82 5.41
C VAL A 360 18.61 -13.41 6.23
N ALA A 361 19.87 -13.10 5.91
CA ALA A 361 21.03 -13.56 6.65
C ALA A 361 21.03 -13.05 8.11
N GLN A 362 20.64 -11.79 8.31
CA GLN A 362 20.51 -11.18 9.62
C GLN A 362 19.41 -11.86 10.45
N LEU A 363 18.21 -12.05 9.88
CA LEU A 363 17.10 -12.69 10.58
C LEU A 363 17.41 -14.15 10.98
N LEU A 364 18.05 -14.92 10.11
CA LEU A 364 18.49 -16.29 10.44
C LEU A 364 19.48 -16.34 11.59
N LYS A 365 20.38 -15.35 11.65
CA LYS A 365 21.38 -15.24 12.72
C LYS A 365 20.73 -14.83 14.04
N MET A 366 19.78 -13.90 14.01
CA MET A 366 19.14 -13.35 15.20
C MET A 366 18.08 -14.29 15.79
N PHE A 367 17.36 -15.03 14.95
CA PHE A 367 16.26 -15.90 15.36
C PHE A 367 16.48 -17.36 14.92
N PRO A 368 17.54 -18.02 15.41
CA PRO A 368 17.86 -19.38 15.01
C PRO A 368 16.73 -20.34 15.41
N GLY A 369 16.22 -21.10 14.43
CA GLY A 369 15.19 -22.11 14.65
C GLY A 369 13.75 -21.58 14.79
N ILE A 370 13.55 -20.27 14.77
CA ILE A 370 12.21 -19.66 14.78
C ILE A 370 11.71 -19.55 13.34
N PRO A 371 10.53 -20.11 13.00
CA PRO A 371 9.97 -19.99 11.66
C PRO A 371 9.54 -18.55 11.35
N ILE A 372 9.83 -18.10 10.13
CA ILE A 372 9.47 -16.76 9.64
C ILE A 372 8.57 -16.91 8.42
N PHE A 373 7.44 -16.22 8.44
CA PHE A 373 6.44 -16.20 7.37
C PHE A 373 6.43 -14.81 6.72
N PRO A 374 7.15 -14.63 5.59
CA PRO A 374 7.23 -13.35 4.92
C PRO A 374 6.04 -13.07 4.01
N ALA A 375 5.72 -11.79 3.79
CA ALA A 375 4.91 -11.30 2.68
C ALA A 375 5.71 -10.27 1.87
N LEU A 376 5.37 -10.11 0.60
CA LEU A 376 6.09 -9.22 -0.33
C LEU A 376 5.56 -7.78 -0.22
N GLY A 377 6.46 -6.82 -0.04
CA GLY A 377 6.16 -5.39 -0.07
C GLY A 377 6.17 -4.79 -1.47
N ASN A 378 5.92 -3.49 -1.57
CA ASN A 378 5.90 -2.78 -2.85
C ASN A 378 7.25 -2.16 -3.23
N HIS A 379 8.20 -2.05 -2.28
CA HIS A 379 9.55 -1.53 -2.50
C HIS A 379 10.57 -2.59 -2.98
N GLU A 380 10.25 -3.88 -2.95
CA GLU A 380 11.21 -4.92 -3.37
C GLU A 380 11.55 -4.89 -4.87
N ALA A 381 10.63 -4.47 -5.72
CA ALA A 381 10.83 -4.43 -7.17
C ALA A 381 11.50 -3.12 -7.64
N VAL A 382 12.13 -3.19 -8.82
CA VAL A 382 12.70 -2.03 -9.52
C VAL A 382 12.13 -1.97 -10.94
N PRO A 383 11.45 -0.87 -11.34
CA PRO A 383 11.08 0.28 -10.50
C PRO A 383 10.11 -0.08 -9.37
N VAL A 384 10.01 0.77 -8.33
CA VAL A 384 9.06 0.57 -7.22
C VAL A 384 7.63 0.39 -7.75
N ASN A 385 6.84 -0.48 -7.11
CA ASN A 385 5.49 -0.90 -7.52
C ASN A 385 5.40 -1.67 -8.86
N SER A 386 6.51 -1.97 -9.54
CA SER A 386 6.49 -2.72 -10.81
C SER A 386 6.42 -4.22 -10.59
N PHE A 387 5.19 -4.77 -10.61
CA PHE A 387 4.94 -6.20 -10.46
C PHE A 387 4.14 -6.75 -11.65
N PRO A 388 4.78 -6.90 -12.83
CA PRO A 388 4.13 -7.41 -14.01
C PRO A 388 3.61 -8.84 -13.82
N PRO A 389 2.32 -9.11 -14.07
CA PRO A 389 1.86 -10.48 -14.28
C PRO A 389 2.59 -11.11 -15.47
N SER A 390 3.08 -12.33 -15.32
CA SER A 390 3.89 -13.01 -16.35
C SER A 390 3.16 -13.16 -17.69
N SER A 391 1.83 -13.24 -17.68
CA SER A 391 0.99 -13.30 -18.89
C SER A 391 0.98 -12.00 -19.72
N LEU A 392 1.40 -10.87 -19.15
CA LEU A 392 1.40 -9.55 -19.80
C LEU A 392 2.79 -9.15 -20.34
N VAL A 393 3.83 -9.89 -19.98
CA VAL A 393 5.21 -9.62 -20.36
C VAL A 393 5.59 -10.46 -21.57
N ASN A 394 5.93 -9.79 -22.68
CA ASN A 394 6.49 -10.45 -23.87
C ASN A 394 7.96 -10.09 -24.11
N LYS A 395 8.59 -9.41 -23.14
CA LYS A 395 9.93 -8.85 -23.21
C LYS A 395 10.73 -9.21 -21.96
N PRO A 396 11.85 -9.94 -22.07
CA PRO A 396 12.60 -10.42 -20.91
C PRO A 396 13.06 -9.32 -19.94
N GLU A 397 13.30 -8.10 -20.42
CA GLU A 397 13.75 -6.99 -19.58
C GLU A 397 12.74 -6.58 -18.48
N TYR A 398 11.44 -6.81 -18.73
CA TYR A 398 10.34 -6.51 -17.80
C TYR A 398 9.90 -7.73 -16.98
N ALA A 399 10.52 -8.88 -17.17
CA ALA A 399 10.15 -10.07 -16.41
C ALA A 399 10.49 -9.89 -14.92
N ILE A 400 9.57 -10.27 -14.03
CA ILE A 400 9.75 -10.18 -12.57
C ILE A 400 10.51 -11.37 -11.98
N ASP A 401 10.85 -12.37 -12.81
CA ASP A 401 11.48 -13.62 -12.40
C ASP A 401 12.78 -13.43 -11.60
N TRP A 402 13.53 -12.34 -11.83
CA TRP A 402 14.75 -12.01 -11.08
C TRP A 402 14.49 -11.87 -9.58
N LEU A 403 13.34 -11.29 -9.22
CA LEU A 403 12.93 -11.10 -7.83
C LEU A 403 12.31 -12.38 -7.29
N TYR A 404 11.29 -12.94 -7.97
CA TYR A 404 10.55 -14.09 -7.44
C TYR A 404 11.40 -15.36 -7.32
N SER A 405 12.39 -15.54 -8.19
CA SER A 405 13.35 -16.66 -8.07
C SER A 405 14.28 -16.51 -6.87
N GLU A 406 14.67 -15.28 -6.55
CA GLU A 406 15.49 -15.00 -5.37
C GLU A 406 14.66 -15.10 -4.09
N LEU A 407 13.41 -14.63 -4.09
CA LEU A 407 12.46 -14.83 -2.98
C LEU A 407 12.26 -16.31 -2.69
N ASP A 408 12.00 -17.15 -3.70
CA ASP A 408 11.93 -18.61 -3.51
C ASP A 408 13.20 -19.17 -2.86
N THR A 409 14.37 -18.72 -3.33
CA THR A 409 15.66 -19.18 -2.80
C THR A 409 15.86 -18.79 -1.34
N GLN A 410 15.53 -17.55 -0.97
CA GLN A 410 15.72 -17.07 0.39
C GLN A 410 14.63 -17.56 1.35
N TRP A 411 13.36 -17.59 0.93
CA TRP A 411 12.23 -17.98 1.77
C TRP A 411 12.16 -19.49 2.04
N ARG A 412 12.70 -20.34 1.16
CA ARG A 412 12.86 -21.79 1.41
C ARG A 412 13.72 -22.13 2.63
N ARG A 413 14.37 -21.15 3.24
CA ARG A 413 15.06 -21.33 4.52
C ARG A 413 14.10 -21.49 5.70
N TRP A 414 12.85 -21.03 5.56
CA TRP A 414 11.79 -21.16 6.56
C TRP A 414 10.55 -21.89 6.04
N LEU A 415 10.29 -21.84 4.73
CA LEU A 415 9.11 -22.41 4.09
C LEU A 415 9.39 -23.78 3.45
N PRO A 416 8.39 -24.68 3.39
CA PRO A 416 8.56 -25.98 2.73
C PRO A 416 8.73 -25.84 1.22
N GLY A 417 9.44 -26.77 0.58
CA GLY A 417 9.65 -26.74 -0.87
C GLY A 417 8.37 -26.79 -1.73
N SER A 418 7.25 -27.26 -1.17
CA SER A 418 5.96 -27.32 -1.85
C SER A 418 5.41 -25.94 -2.26
N VAL A 419 5.84 -24.85 -1.60
CA VAL A 419 5.37 -23.49 -1.93
C VAL A 419 6.15 -22.83 -3.07
N SER A 420 7.24 -23.44 -3.54
CA SER A 420 8.11 -22.85 -4.56
C SER A 420 7.38 -22.48 -5.85
N ARG A 421 6.39 -23.28 -6.26
CA ARG A 421 5.63 -23.04 -7.48
C ARG A 421 4.78 -21.77 -7.40
N THR A 422 4.11 -21.52 -6.27
CA THR A 422 3.28 -20.33 -6.09
C THR A 422 4.14 -19.09 -5.87
N ILE A 423 5.26 -19.21 -5.14
CA ILE A 423 6.22 -18.12 -4.97
C ILE A 423 6.79 -17.67 -6.31
N LYS A 424 7.26 -18.59 -7.16
CA LYS A 424 7.80 -18.23 -8.49
C LYS A 424 6.73 -17.70 -9.44
N ARG A 425 5.47 -18.08 -9.26
CA ARG A 425 4.35 -17.61 -10.08
C ARG A 425 3.93 -16.18 -9.74
N GLY A 426 3.86 -15.85 -8.45
CA GLY A 426 3.26 -14.59 -8.00
C GLY A 426 3.63 -14.15 -6.58
N ALA A 427 4.65 -14.74 -5.96
CA ALA A 427 5.11 -14.43 -4.60
C ALA A 427 4.06 -14.59 -3.49
N PHE A 428 3.06 -15.44 -3.69
CA PHE A 428 2.07 -15.85 -2.67
C PHE A 428 2.24 -17.33 -2.31
N TYR A 429 1.78 -17.73 -1.12
CA TYR A 429 1.87 -19.12 -0.67
C TYR A 429 0.92 -19.45 0.48
N SER A 430 0.68 -20.74 0.70
CA SER A 430 -0.03 -21.27 1.86
C SER A 430 0.80 -22.34 2.57
N VAL A 431 0.79 -22.32 3.90
CA VAL A 431 1.52 -23.29 4.72
C VAL A 431 0.68 -23.70 5.93
N LEU A 432 0.63 -25.01 6.21
CA LEU A 432 0.08 -25.54 7.45
C LEU A 432 1.14 -25.39 8.55
N VAL A 433 0.92 -24.48 9.50
CA VAL A 433 1.88 -24.13 10.56
C VAL A 433 1.82 -25.13 11.71
N ARG A 434 0.60 -25.54 12.05
CA ARG A 434 0.27 -26.57 13.05
C ARG A 434 -0.97 -27.33 12.57
N PRO A 435 -1.25 -28.54 13.09
CA PRO A 435 -2.53 -29.19 12.84
C PRO A 435 -3.70 -28.24 13.14
N GLY A 436 -4.60 -28.06 12.16
CA GLY A 436 -5.74 -27.15 12.28
C GLY A 436 -5.42 -25.66 12.15
N PHE A 437 -4.18 -25.26 11.81
CA PHE A 437 -3.80 -23.86 11.67
C PHE A 437 -2.90 -23.59 10.46
N ARG A 438 -3.38 -22.71 9.59
CA ARG A 438 -2.76 -22.36 8.31
C ARG A 438 -2.45 -20.87 8.24
N ILE A 439 -1.33 -20.55 7.63
CA ILE A 439 -1.00 -19.18 7.20
C ILE A 439 -1.12 -19.13 5.68
N ILE A 440 -1.72 -18.05 5.17
CA ILE A 440 -1.79 -17.72 3.75
C ILE A 440 -1.17 -16.33 3.57
N SER A 441 -0.10 -16.23 2.79
CA SER A 441 0.52 -14.96 2.42
C SER A 441 0.15 -14.59 1.00
N LEU A 442 -0.36 -13.37 0.81
CA LEU A 442 -0.76 -12.79 -0.47
C LEU A 442 0.26 -11.77 -0.95
N ASN A 443 0.33 -11.60 -2.27
CA ASN A 443 1.06 -10.53 -2.92
C ASN A 443 0.13 -9.37 -3.24
N MET A 444 0.02 -8.45 -2.29
CA MET A 444 -0.89 -7.30 -2.39
C MET A 444 -0.54 -6.32 -3.51
N ASN A 445 0.63 -6.47 -4.16
CA ASN A 445 0.99 -5.68 -5.34
C ASN A 445 0.07 -5.93 -6.56
N TYR A 446 -0.70 -7.02 -6.54
CA TYR A 446 -1.74 -7.27 -7.55
C TYR A 446 -3.04 -6.52 -7.30
N CYS A 447 -3.16 -5.86 -6.15
CA CYS A 447 -4.18 -4.84 -5.93
C CYS A 447 -3.62 -3.41 -5.98
N ASN A 448 -2.31 -3.21 -5.99
CA ASN A 448 -1.70 -1.88 -5.96
C ASN A 448 -2.06 -1.02 -7.19
N ASN A 449 -2.70 0.12 -6.99
CA ASN A 449 -3.09 1.07 -8.03
C ASN A 449 -1.88 1.83 -8.65
N LYS A 450 -0.70 1.74 -8.01
CA LYS A 450 0.61 2.19 -8.54
C LYS A 450 1.33 1.09 -9.32
N ASN A 451 0.77 -0.11 -9.46
CA ASN A 451 1.27 -1.13 -10.38
C ASN A 451 0.70 -0.90 -11.78
N TRP A 452 1.45 -0.17 -12.63
CA TRP A 452 0.96 0.30 -13.93
C TRP A 452 0.60 -0.83 -14.88
N TRP A 453 1.18 -2.02 -14.71
CA TRP A 453 0.84 -3.21 -15.49
C TRP A 453 -0.64 -3.59 -15.41
N LEU A 454 -1.29 -3.27 -14.29
CA LEU A 454 -2.72 -3.57 -14.08
C LEU A 454 -3.64 -2.72 -14.95
N LEU A 455 -3.16 -1.61 -15.52
CA LEU A 455 -3.89 -0.84 -16.55
C LEU A 455 -4.10 -1.66 -17.84
N ILE A 456 -3.25 -2.65 -18.12
CA ILE A 456 -3.44 -3.56 -19.27
C ILE A 456 -4.54 -4.57 -18.94
N ASN A 457 -4.44 -5.21 -17.77
CA ASN A 457 -5.44 -6.14 -17.27
C ASN A 457 -5.32 -6.27 -15.74
N SER A 458 -6.40 -5.94 -15.03
CA SER A 458 -6.48 -6.04 -13.57
C SER A 458 -7.36 -7.22 -13.10
N THR A 459 -7.85 -8.05 -14.02
CA THR A 459 -8.72 -9.20 -13.70
C THR A 459 -7.89 -10.29 -13.02
N ASP A 460 -8.12 -10.47 -11.71
CA ASP A 460 -7.46 -11.43 -10.83
C ASP A 460 -6.03 -11.80 -11.28
N PRO A 461 -5.07 -10.86 -11.16
CA PRO A 461 -3.72 -11.06 -11.69
C PRO A 461 -3.14 -12.38 -11.17
N VAL A 462 -2.57 -13.16 -12.09
CA VAL A 462 -2.05 -14.52 -11.86
C VAL A 462 -3.03 -15.48 -11.15
N LYS A 463 -4.35 -15.20 -11.18
CA LYS A 463 -5.43 -15.96 -10.51
C LYS A 463 -5.23 -16.08 -8.99
N GLU A 464 -4.67 -15.06 -8.34
CA GLU A 464 -4.35 -15.09 -6.92
C GLU A 464 -5.60 -15.22 -6.02
N LEU A 465 -6.64 -14.42 -6.25
CA LEU A 465 -7.86 -14.49 -5.44
C LEU A 465 -8.62 -15.80 -5.67
N GLN A 466 -8.62 -16.32 -6.90
CA GLN A 466 -9.20 -17.63 -7.16
C GLN A 466 -8.44 -18.75 -6.44
N TRP A 467 -7.10 -18.69 -6.41
CA TRP A 467 -6.28 -19.59 -5.60
C TRP A 467 -6.55 -19.43 -4.11
N PHE A 468 -6.71 -18.19 -3.63
CA PHE A 468 -7.02 -17.91 -2.22
C PHE A 468 -8.36 -18.54 -1.78
N ILE A 469 -9.40 -18.43 -2.61
CA ILE A 469 -10.69 -19.10 -2.38
C ILE A 469 -10.52 -20.62 -2.27
N TYR A 470 -9.68 -21.22 -3.12
CA TYR A 470 -9.41 -22.65 -3.09
C TYR A 470 -8.74 -23.08 -1.77
N GLU A 471 -7.71 -22.35 -1.34
CA GLU A 471 -7.03 -22.63 -0.06
C GLU A 471 -7.97 -22.46 1.14
N LEU A 472 -8.80 -21.41 1.15
CA LEU A 472 -9.78 -21.16 2.20
C LEU A 472 -10.88 -22.23 2.24
N GLN A 473 -11.35 -22.69 1.08
CA GLN A 473 -12.35 -23.75 1.04
C GLN A 473 -11.79 -25.07 1.56
N ASN A 474 -10.54 -25.39 1.23
CA ASN A 474 -9.85 -26.55 1.77
C ASN A 474 -9.66 -26.43 3.28
N ALA A 475 -9.27 -25.26 3.78
CA ALA A 475 -9.17 -25.00 5.21
C ALA A 475 -10.53 -25.17 5.91
N GLU A 476 -11.62 -24.66 5.33
CA GLU A 476 -12.98 -24.84 5.83
C GLU A 476 -13.38 -26.34 5.90
N PHE A 477 -13.08 -27.13 4.86
CA PHE A 477 -13.35 -28.58 4.85
C PHE A 477 -12.53 -29.35 5.89
N ASN A 478 -11.30 -28.92 6.15
CA ASN A 478 -10.41 -29.55 7.12
C ASN A 478 -10.61 -29.00 8.55
N GLY A 479 -11.54 -28.05 8.75
CA GLY A 479 -11.76 -27.41 10.05
C GLY A 479 -10.57 -26.58 10.53
N GLU A 480 -9.70 -26.14 9.62
CA GLU A 480 -8.52 -25.33 9.91
C GLU A 480 -8.93 -23.87 10.16
N LYS A 481 -8.15 -23.17 10.99
CA LYS A 481 -8.19 -21.72 11.11
C LYS A 481 -7.07 -21.08 10.30
N VAL A 482 -7.34 -19.90 9.77
CA VAL A 482 -6.46 -19.21 8.82
C VAL A 482 -6.07 -17.83 9.34
N HIS A 483 -4.77 -17.57 9.32
CA HIS A 483 -4.21 -16.21 9.36
C HIS A 483 -3.81 -15.78 7.95
N VAL A 484 -4.16 -14.56 7.58
CA VAL A 484 -3.81 -13.97 6.28
C VAL A 484 -2.71 -12.93 6.45
N LEU A 485 -1.67 -13.00 5.64
CA LEU A 485 -0.58 -12.03 5.60
C LEU A 485 -0.60 -11.29 4.26
N GLY A 486 -0.26 -10.02 4.29
CA GLY A 486 -0.01 -9.21 3.10
C GLY A 486 0.78 -7.97 3.47
N HIS A 487 1.11 -7.14 2.49
CA HIS A 487 1.78 -5.87 2.74
C HIS A 487 0.78 -4.70 2.73
N ILE A 488 0.26 -4.33 1.56
CA ILE A 488 -0.74 -3.26 1.40
C ILE A 488 -2.07 -3.72 2.02
N PRO A 489 -2.64 -2.99 2.99
CA PRO A 489 -3.93 -3.36 3.54
C PRO A 489 -5.05 -3.18 2.49
N PRO A 490 -6.03 -4.09 2.44
CA PRO A 490 -7.03 -4.16 1.37
C PRO A 490 -8.02 -3.00 1.38
N GLY A 491 -8.23 -2.36 2.53
CA GLY A 491 -9.05 -1.16 2.68
C GLY A 491 -8.34 0.13 2.26
N HIS A 492 -7.01 0.12 2.20
CA HIS A 492 -6.21 1.28 1.87
C HIS A 492 -6.48 1.77 0.44
N PRO A 493 -6.44 3.10 0.17
CA PRO A 493 -6.64 3.67 -1.16
C PRO A 493 -5.63 3.20 -2.22
N ASP A 494 -4.49 2.64 -1.82
CA ASP A 494 -3.54 2.05 -2.78
C ASP A 494 -4.05 0.71 -3.34
N CYS A 495 -5.06 0.08 -2.75
CA CYS A 495 -5.65 -1.14 -3.26
C CYS A 495 -6.81 -0.83 -4.23
N LEU A 496 -6.80 -1.42 -5.42
CA LEU A 496 -7.81 -1.22 -6.46
C LEU A 496 -9.19 -1.62 -5.97
N LYS A 497 -10.17 -0.74 -6.22
CA LYS A 497 -11.56 -0.91 -5.79
C LYS A 497 -12.16 -2.28 -6.11
N VAL A 498 -12.01 -2.75 -7.34
CA VAL A 498 -12.61 -4.03 -7.79
C VAL A 498 -11.92 -5.23 -7.14
N TRP A 499 -10.60 -5.18 -7.00
CA TRP A 499 -9.85 -6.24 -6.30
C TRP A 499 -10.25 -6.28 -4.82
N SER A 500 -10.27 -5.11 -4.15
CA SER A 500 -10.65 -4.97 -2.75
C SER A 500 -12.10 -5.42 -2.49
N ARG A 501 -13.05 -5.12 -3.39
CA ARG A 501 -14.42 -5.64 -3.32
C ARG A 501 -14.47 -7.17 -3.33
N ASN A 502 -13.72 -7.80 -4.21
CA ASN A 502 -13.64 -9.25 -4.30
C ASN A 502 -13.01 -9.86 -3.04
N TYR A 503 -11.90 -9.28 -2.57
CA TYR A 503 -11.29 -9.65 -1.30
C TYR A 503 -12.28 -9.56 -0.14
N TYR A 504 -13.01 -8.46 -0.02
CA TYR A 504 -14.03 -8.24 1.01
C TYR A 504 -15.13 -9.31 0.99
N ALA A 505 -15.58 -9.69 -0.22
CA ALA A 505 -16.56 -10.77 -0.37
C ALA A 505 -15.99 -12.14 0.08
N ILE A 506 -14.72 -12.40 -0.19
CA ILE A 506 -14.01 -13.62 0.27
C ILE A 506 -13.93 -13.64 1.79
N ILE A 507 -13.50 -12.54 2.41
CA ILE A 507 -13.44 -12.41 3.88
C ILE A 507 -14.82 -12.64 4.50
N SER A 508 -15.86 -12.01 3.96
CA SER A 508 -17.24 -12.23 4.41
C SER A 508 -17.68 -13.69 4.24
N ARG A 509 -17.35 -14.35 3.11
CA ARG A 509 -17.71 -15.77 2.88
C ARG A 509 -17.04 -16.71 3.87
N TYR A 510 -15.79 -16.47 4.23
CA TYR A 510 -14.98 -17.36 5.05
C TYR A 510 -14.75 -16.83 6.48
N GLU A 511 -15.69 -16.02 7.00
CA GLU A 511 -15.60 -15.40 8.33
C GLU A 511 -15.44 -16.40 9.49
N SER A 512 -15.83 -17.67 9.32
CA SER A 512 -15.65 -18.72 10.34
C SER A 512 -14.29 -19.43 10.24
N THR A 513 -13.56 -19.23 9.14
CA THR A 513 -12.27 -19.87 8.84
C THR A 513 -11.11 -18.90 9.07
N ILE A 514 -11.26 -17.64 8.64
CA ILE A 514 -10.25 -16.59 8.83
C ILE A 514 -10.41 -15.99 10.23
N THR A 515 -9.33 -15.97 11.00
CA THR A 515 -9.38 -15.57 12.42
C THR A 515 -8.54 -14.34 12.74
N ALA A 516 -7.62 -13.96 11.85
CA ALA A 516 -6.87 -12.71 11.88
C ALA A 516 -6.23 -12.42 10.52
N GLN A 517 -5.94 -11.15 10.25
CA GLN A 517 -5.21 -10.71 9.06
C GLN A 517 -4.14 -9.69 9.48
N PHE A 518 -2.98 -9.70 8.82
CA PHE A 518 -1.79 -8.92 9.20
C PHE A 518 -1.18 -8.24 7.97
N PHE A 519 -1.04 -6.92 8.05
CA PHE A 519 -0.54 -6.04 6.98
C PHE A 519 0.47 -5.02 7.50
N GLY A 520 1.08 -4.24 6.61
CA GLY A 520 2.04 -3.17 6.90
C GLY A 520 1.77 -1.95 6.04
N HIS A 521 2.79 -1.44 5.33
CA HIS A 521 2.70 -0.43 4.26
C HIS A 521 2.38 1.00 4.71
N THR A 522 1.40 1.19 5.60
CA THR A 522 0.98 2.54 5.99
C THR A 522 1.94 3.19 6.97
N HIS A 523 2.83 2.40 7.57
CA HIS A 523 3.81 2.76 8.61
C HIS A 523 3.21 3.12 9.99
N PHE A 524 1.90 3.36 10.06
CA PHE A 524 1.19 3.73 11.27
C PHE A 524 0.68 2.51 12.04
N ASP A 525 0.30 2.71 13.30
CA ASP A 525 -0.34 1.68 14.12
C ASP A 525 -1.87 1.78 14.00
N GLU A 526 -2.47 0.95 13.14
CA GLU A 526 -3.91 0.98 12.84
C GLU A 526 -4.50 -0.40 12.53
N PHE A 527 -5.79 -0.43 12.17
CA PHE A 527 -6.50 -1.64 11.80
C PHE A 527 -7.67 -1.33 10.86
N GLU A 528 -8.18 -2.35 10.16
CA GLU A 528 -9.36 -2.25 9.31
C GLU A 528 -10.40 -3.29 9.71
N LEU A 529 -11.64 -2.84 9.90
CA LEU A 529 -12.79 -3.72 10.15
C LEU A 529 -13.52 -4.11 8.87
N PHE A 530 -13.96 -5.36 8.85
CA PHE A 530 -14.80 -5.93 7.81
C PHE A 530 -16.17 -6.21 8.38
N TYR A 531 -17.20 -5.97 7.58
CA TYR A 531 -18.61 -6.16 7.95
C TYR A 531 -19.26 -7.16 7.00
N ASP A 532 -20.39 -7.72 7.42
CA ASP A 532 -21.16 -8.62 6.58
C ASP A 532 -21.65 -7.92 5.31
N THR A 533 -21.72 -8.64 4.20
CA THR A 533 -22.11 -8.06 2.90
C THR A 533 -23.62 -7.86 2.73
N GLN A 534 -24.45 -8.22 3.71
CA GLN A 534 -25.91 -8.09 3.58
C GLN A 534 -26.39 -6.71 4.00
N ASN A 535 -25.95 -6.23 5.17
CA ASN A 535 -26.34 -4.92 5.68
C ASN A 535 -25.18 -4.08 6.22
N LEU A 536 -23.94 -4.59 6.17
CA LEU A 536 -22.73 -3.91 6.65
C LEU A 536 -22.83 -3.50 8.13
N GLY A 537 -23.63 -4.22 8.91
CA GLY A 537 -23.96 -3.87 10.30
C GLY A 537 -23.24 -4.72 11.34
N ARG A 538 -22.76 -5.92 10.98
CA ARG A 538 -22.03 -6.81 11.90
C ARG A 538 -20.57 -6.92 11.49
N ALA A 539 -19.65 -6.55 12.37
CA ALA A 539 -18.23 -6.80 12.16
C ALA A 539 -17.94 -8.32 12.12
N VAL A 540 -17.27 -8.78 11.07
CA VAL A 540 -17.01 -10.20 10.78
C VAL A 540 -15.53 -10.57 10.79
N SER A 541 -14.63 -9.59 10.61
CA SER A 541 -13.19 -9.82 10.59
C SER A 541 -12.44 -8.52 10.87
N ILE A 542 -11.14 -8.66 11.15
CA ILE A 542 -10.22 -7.56 11.39
C ILE A 542 -8.90 -7.81 10.66
N ALA A 543 -8.34 -6.74 10.10
CA ALA A 543 -6.97 -6.67 9.61
C ALA A 543 -6.16 -5.74 10.51
N TYR A 544 -5.07 -6.24 11.08
CA TYR A 544 -4.14 -5.43 11.86
C TYR A 544 -3.05 -4.90 10.94
N VAL A 545 -2.81 -3.59 10.98
CA VAL A 545 -1.78 -2.93 10.17
C VAL A 545 -0.60 -2.58 11.08
N GLY A 546 0.52 -3.27 10.88
CA GLY A 546 1.77 -3.16 11.63
C GLY A 546 2.42 -1.79 11.59
N PRO A 547 2.91 -1.24 12.73
CA PRO A 547 3.78 -0.08 12.69
C PRO A 547 5.04 -0.39 11.89
N SER A 548 5.56 0.61 11.21
CA SER A 548 6.87 0.48 10.58
C SER A 548 8.02 0.49 11.58
N VAL A 549 9.10 -0.19 11.22
CA VAL A 549 10.41 0.00 11.87
C VAL A 549 11.03 1.32 11.41
N THR A 550 10.83 1.73 10.15
CA THR A 550 11.35 3.02 9.67
C THR A 550 10.75 4.21 10.42
N PRO A 551 11.54 5.26 10.70
CA PRO A 551 10.98 6.52 11.15
C PRO A 551 10.31 7.29 10.01
N TYR A 552 10.49 6.87 8.74
CA TYR A 552 9.95 7.51 7.54
C TYR A 552 8.40 7.56 7.59
N TYR A 553 7.78 8.73 7.66
CA TYR A 553 8.40 9.93 8.23
C TYR A 553 7.53 10.43 9.40
N ASP A 554 8.12 11.27 10.24
CA ASP A 554 7.53 11.82 11.46
C ASP A 554 7.18 10.76 12.52
N LEU A 555 7.85 9.60 12.49
CA LEU A 555 7.52 8.46 13.34
C LEU A 555 8.69 8.02 14.23
N ASN A 556 8.36 7.45 15.40
CA ASN A 556 9.32 6.63 16.13
C ASN A 556 9.45 5.26 15.45
N PRO A 557 10.64 4.64 15.40
CA PRO A 557 10.79 3.23 15.07
C PRO A 557 9.97 2.33 16.00
N GLY A 558 9.28 1.33 15.44
CA GLY A 558 8.43 0.43 16.22
C GLY A 558 8.33 -0.99 15.66
N TYR A 559 7.91 -1.92 16.52
CA TYR A 559 7.54 -3.29 16.15
C TYR A 559 6.38 -3.77 17.02
N ARG A 560 5.78 -4.91 16.66
CA ARG A 560 4.57 -5.43 17.30
C ARG A 560 4.75 -6.87 17.78
N ILE A 561 4.20 -7.19 18.96
CA ILE A 561 4.04 -8.55 19.48
C ILE A 561 2.54 -8.87 19.57
N TYR A 562 2.12 -10.01 19.02
CA TYR A 562 0.77 -10.54 19.23
C TYR A 562 0.79 -11.73 20.17
N TYR A 563 -0.28 -11.84 20.95
CA TYR A 563 -0.61 -13.03 21.71
C TYR A 563 -1.79 -13.72 21.03
N VAL A 564 -1.59 -14.94 20.54
CA VAL A 564 -2.56 -15.70 19.74
C VAL A 564 -3.00 -16.94 20.50
N ASP A 565 -4.26 -17.35 20.41
CA ASP A 565 -4.73 -18.61 21.01
C ASP A 565 -3.92 -19.81 20.51
N GLY A 566 -3.24 -20.48 21.44
CA GLY A 566 -2.21 -21.47 21.18
C GLY A 566 -2.75 -22.89 20.97
N ASP A 567 -1.86 -23.88 21.11
CA ASP A 567 -2.17 -25.28 20.88
C ASP A 567 -3.04 -25.87 22.00
N ARG A 568 -4.32 -26.09 21.69
CA ARG A 568 -5.31 -26.76 22.56
C ARG A 568 -6.49 -27.27 21.74
N GLU A 569 -7.30 -28.13 22.35
CA GLU A 569 -8.57 -28.56 21.78
C GLU A 569 -9.48 -27.36 21.54
N HIS A 570 -10.10 -27.30 20.36
CA HIS A 570 -10.95 -26.18 19.92
C HIS A 570 -10.28 -24.80 20.05
N SER A 571 -8.98 -24.71 19.75
CA SER A 571 -8.29 -23.43 19.61
C SER A 571 -8.96 -22.56 18.54
N THR A 572 -9.21 -21.30 18.86
CA THR A 572 -9.80 -20.35 17.91
C THR A 572 -8.75 -19.76 16.98
N ARG A 573 -7.45 -19.86 17.33
CA ARG A 573 -6.35 -19.15 16.66
C ARG A 573 -6.63 -17.66 16.48
N SER A 574 -7.43 -17.04 17.35
CA SER A 574 -7.69 -15.60 17.31
C SER A 574 -6.56 -14.85 18.02
N VAL A 575 -6.36 -13.57 17.67
CA VAL A 575 -5.52 -12.67 18.46
C VAL A 575 -6.24 -12.37 19.78
N LEU A 576 -5.55 -12.60 20.89
CA LEU A 576 -6.04 -12.39 22.26
C LEU A 576 -5.67 -11.00 22.78
N ASP A 577 -4.45 -10.56 22.50
CA ASP A 577 -3.97 -9.20 22.75
C ASP A 577 -2.82 -8.86 21.80
N HIS A 578 -2.42 -7.60 21.75
CA HIS A 578 -1.15 -7.22 21.15
C HIS A 578 -0.49 -6.06 21.87
N GLU A 579 0.83 -5.98 21.71
CA GLU A 579 1.69 -4.94 22.25
C GLU A 579 2.44 -4.26 21.11
N THR A 580 2.52 -2.94 21.17
CA THR A 580 3.40 -2.15 20.29
C THR A 580 4.58 -1.68 21.12
N TRP A 581 5.79 -1.90 20.60
CA TRP A 581 7.06 -1.49 21.20
C TRP A 581 7.71 -0.43 20.32
N VAL A 582 8.24 0.63 20.94
CA VAL A 582 8.81 1.77 20.22
C VAL A 582 10.13 2.20 20.83
N MET A 583 10.99 2.78 20.00
CA MET A 583 12.17 3.52 20.44
C MET A 583 11.90 5.02 20.29
N ASN A 584 11.99 5.78 21.39
CA ASN A 584 11.92 7.23 21.30
C ASN A 584 13.16 7.77 20.59
N LEU A 585 13.01 8.10 19.31
CA LEU A 585 14.13 8.48 18.45
C LEU A 585 14.79 9.80 18.89
N LYS A 586 14.01 10.70 19.50
CA LYS A 586 14.54 11.96 20.02
C LYS A 586 15.49 11.70 21.19
N GLU A 587 15.10 10.84 22.12
CA GLU A 587 15.90 10.48 23.29
C GLU A 587 17.11 9.63 22.89
N ALA A 588 16.93 8.66 21.97
CA ALA A 588 18.01 7.85 21.44
C ALA A 588 19.12 8.72 20.81
N ASN A 589 18.75 9.72 20.00
CA ASN A 589 19.70 10.66 19.40
C ASN A 589 20.31 11.64 20.41
N LEU A 590 19.59 12.02 21.47
CA LEU A 590 20.09 12.94 22.49
C LEU A 590 21.12 12.28 23.42
N TYR A 591 20.86 11.03 23.82
CA TYR A 591 21.68 10.31 24.80
C TYR A 591 22.65 9.30 24.19
N ASP A 592 22.60 9.12 22.86
CA ASP A 592 23.27 8.03 22.13
C ASP A 592 23.01 6.65 22.76
N TYR A 593 21.79 6.46 23.25
CA TYR A 593 21.38 5.24 23.95
C TYR A 593 19.93 4.90 23.58
N PRO A 594 19.73 4.02 22.57
CA PRO A 594 18.40 3.64 22.13
C PRO A 594 17.72 2.77 23.18
N ILE A 595 16.57 3.23 23.68
CA ILE A 595 15.73 2.48 24.63
C ILE A 595 14.44 2.11 23.90
N TRP A 596 14.23 0.81 23.75
CA TRP A 596 12.97 0.24 23.29
C TRP A 596 12.09 -0.06 24.49
N GLN A 597 10.85 0.41 24.42
CA GLN A 597 9.87 0.24 25.50
C GLN A 597 8.52 -0.15 24.94
N LYS A 598 7.77 -0.92 25.72
CA LYS A 598 6.37 -1.18 25.43
C LYS A 598 5.60 0.14 25.49
N LEU A 599 5.04 0.56 24.36
CA LEU A 599 4.20 1.74 24.29
C LEU A 599 2.84 1.46 24.96
N TYR A 600 2.22 0.33 24.61
CA TYR A 600 0.96 -0.11 25.19
C TYR A 600 0.71 -1.60 24.94
N SER A 601 -0.24 -2.16 25.69
CA SER A 601 -0.97 -3.37 25.35
C SER A 601 -2.43 -3.01 25.09
N THR A 602 -3.02 -3.56 24.05
CA THR A 602 -4.30 -3.07 23.48
C THR A 602 -5.47 -3.19 24.44
N GLN A 603 -5.68 -4.36 25.04
CA GLN A 603 -6.79 -4.54 25.99
C GLN A 603 -6.67 -3.58 27.17
N ALA A 604 -5.46 -3.42 27.72
CA ALA A 604 -5.24 -2.53 28.87
C ALA A 604 -5.39 -1.05 28.52
N ALA A 605 -4.91 -0.63 27.35
CA ALA A 605 -4.94 0.79 26.94
C ALA A 605 -6.35 1.26 26.58
N TYR A 606 -7.13 0.41 25.92
CA TYR A 606 -8.45 0.75 25.42
C TYR A 606 -9.59 0.14 26.24
N ASN A 607 -9.26 -0.54 27.35
CA ASN A 607 -10.20 -1.23 28.22
C ASN A 607 -11.13 -2.19 27.45
N LEU A 608 -10.56 -2.94 26.50
CA LEU A 608 -11.31 -3.90 25.69
C LEU A 608 -11.40 -5.24 26.41
N PRO A 609 -12.59 -5.88 26.41
CA PRO A 609 -12.77 -7.19 27.06
C PRO A 609 -12.13 -8.34 26.26
N SER A 610 -11.97 -8.15 24.95
CA SER A 610 -11.24 -9.02 24.03
C SER A 610 -10.99 -8.26 22.71
N LEU A 611 -10.30 -8.90 21.76
CA LEU A 611 -10.01 -8.33 20.44
C LEU A 611 -10.87 -8.97 19.33
N ARG A 612 -12.13 -9.32 19.62
CA ARG A 612 -13.05 -9.82 18.59
C ARG A 612 -13.47 -8.66 17.69
N PRO A 613 -13.88 -8.90 16.43
CA PRO A 613 -14.33 -7.83 15.53
C PRO A 613 -15.42 -6.93 16.14
N GLU A 614 -16.35 -7.50 16.92
CA GLU A 614 -17.40 -6.75 17.62
C GLU A 614 -16.86 -5.82 18.71
N ASP A 615 -15.83 -6.23 19.46
CA ASP A 615 -15.23 -5.39 20.52
C ASP A 615 -14.49 -4.19 19.90
N TRP A 616 -13.86 -4.41 18.74
CA TRP A 616 -13.25 -3.34 17.95
C TRP A 616 -14.28 -2.39 17.33
N ASP A 617 -15.43 -2.87 16.86
CA ASP A 617 -16.49 -2.00 16.35
C ASP A 617 -17.09 -1.10 17.47
N VAL A 618 -17.24 -1.65 18.68
CA VAL A 618 -17.59 -0.87 19.87
C VAL A 618 -16.52 0.17 20.19
N PHE A 619 -15.24 -0.19 20.12
CA PHE A 619 -14.13 0.76 20.30
C PHE A 619 -14.19 1.91 19.29
N VAL A 620 -14.47 1.62 18.01
CA VAL A 620 -14.63 2.65 16.98
C VAL A 620 -15.78 3.61 17.35
N SER A 621 -16.88 3.12 17.91
CA SER A 621 -17.95 3.99 18.43
C SER A 621 -17.49 4.86 19.59
N HIS A 622 -16.63 4.36 20.50
CA HIS A 622 -16.06 5.17 21.57
C HIS A 622 -15.13 6.27 21.04
N LEU A 623 -14.37 6.03 19.97
CA LEU A 623 -13.53 7.08 19.34
C LEU A 623 -14.37 8.27 18.83
N VAL A 624 -15.60 8.00 18.37
CA VAL A 624 -16.53 9.05 17.93
C VAL A 624 -17.00 9.89 19.12
N GLU A 625 -17.33 9.24 20.23
CA GLU A 625 -18.03 9.85 21.37
C GLU A 625 -17.10 10.48 22.41
N ASP A 626 -15.90 9.92 22.62
CA ASP A 626 -14.93 10.37 23.62
C ASP A 626 -13.63 10.86 22.97
N GLN A 627 -13.35 12.14 23.17
CA GLN A 627 -12.11 12.76 22.70
C GLN A 627 -10.87 12.20 23.39
N THR A 628 -10.95 11.80 24.66
CA THR A 628 -9.79 11.27 25.40
C THR A 628 -9.34 9.93 24.82
N THR A 629 -10.30 9.04 24.55
CA THR A 629 -10.05 7.76 23.88
C THR A 629 -9.48 8.00 22.48
N PHE A 630 -10.00 8.96 21.71
CA PHE A 630 -9.43 9.31 20.41
C PHE A 630 -8.00 9.86 20.51
N ASP A 631 -7.72 10.76 21.45
CA ASP A 631 -6.37 11.34 21.61
C ASP A 631 -5.35 10.27 22.01
N LEU A 632 -5.77 9.27 22.80
CA LEU A 632 -4.95 8.11 23.13
C LEU A 632 -4.68 7.23 21.90
N TYR A 633 -5.71 6.91 21.12
CA TYR A 633 -5.55 6.19 19.86
C TYR A 633 -4.64 6.95 18.89
N TYR A 634 -4.86 8.25 18.72
CA TYR A 634 -4.06 9.12 17.86
C TYR A 634 -2.59 9.17 18.29
N LYS A 635 -2.33 9.09 19.61
CA LYS A 635 -0.98 8.94 20.14
C LYS A 635 -0.33 7.63 19.73
N HIS A 636 -1.06 6.52 19.81
CA HIS A 636 -0.55 5.20 19.43
C HIS A 636 -0.36 5.05 17.91
N TYR A 637 -1.30 5.56 17.11
CA TYR A 637 -1.23 5.60 15.64
C TYR A 637 0.11 6.17 15.15
N TRP A 638 0.56 7.27 15.76
CA TRP A 638 1.84 7.94 15.47
C TRP A 638 3.03 7.37 16.24
N LYS A 639 2.92 6.19 16.85
CA LYS A 639 3.97 5.55 17.65
C LYS A 639 4.52 6.47 18.75
N ASN A 640 3.65 7.29 19.32
CA ASN A 640 3.98 8.36 20.26
C ASN A 640 5.10 9.30 19.76
N SER A 641 5.14 9.58 18.47
CA SER A 641 6.08 10.52 17.88
C SER A 641 5.86 11.93 18.45
N PRO A 642 6.95 12.64 18.83
CA PRO A 642 6.89 14.03 19.26
C PRO A 642 6.67 15.01 18.09
N THR A 643 6.81 14.57 16.84
CA THR A 643 6.54 15.39 15.64
C THR A 643 5.14 15.16 15.07
N ARG A 644 4.32 14.32 15.73
CA ARG A 644 2.91 14.11 15.40
C ARG A 644 2.18 15.45 15.20
N PRO A 645 1.50 15.67 14.06
CA PRO A 645 0.76 16.89 13.81
C PRO A 645 -0.48 17.02 14.70
N ALA A 646 -1.10 18.20 14.71
CA ALA A 646 -2.42 18.36 15.28
C ALA A 646 -3.47 17.68 14.38
N CYS A 647 -4.50 17.07 14.99
CA CYS A 647 -5.61 16.45 14.27
C CYS A 647 -6.88 17.26 14.51
N ASP A 648 -7.39 17.89 13.45
CA ASP A 648 -8.67 18.59 13.48
C ASP A 648 -9.86 17.62 13.32
N ALA A 649 -11.08 18.16 13.24
CA ALA A 649 -12.29 17.36 13.12
C ALA A 649 -12.34 16.54 11.81
N GLU A 650 -11.80 17.06 10.71
CA GLU A 650 -11.76 16.35 9.44
C GLU A 650 -10.73 15.22 9.47
N CYS A 651 -9.57 15.46 10.07
CA CYS A 651 -8.57 14.43 10.38
C CYS A 651 -9.18 13.31 11.23
N LYS A 652 -9.85 13.65 12.36
CA LYS A 652 -10.50 12.67 13.23
C LYS A 652 -11.54 11.85 12.48
N LYS A 653 -12.42 12.52 11.72
CA LYS A 653 -13.45 11.86 10.91
C LYS A 653 -12.84 10.90 9.90
N ARG A 654 -11.79 11.32 9.18
CA ARG A 654 -11.08 10.45 8.23
C ARG A 654 -10.51 9.21 8.92
N MET A 655 -9.73 9.38 9.99
CA MET A 655 -9.11 8.25 10.68
C MET A 655 -10.14 7.24 11.19
N ILE A 656 -11.24 7.69 11.79
CA ILE A 656 -12.30 6.79 12.27
C ILE A 656 -13.00 6.07 11.10
N CYS A 657 -13.18 6.75 9.96
CA CYS A 657 -13.73 6.11 8.77
C CYS A 657 -12.80 5.03 8.21
N ASP A 658 -11.50 5.30 8.18
CA ASP A 658 -10.51 4.38 7.64
C ASP A 658 -10.49 3.08 8.47
N LEU A 659 -10.66 3.17 9.80
CA LEU A 659 -10.81 2.00 10.69
C LEU A 659 -12.00 1.08 10.35
N ARG A 660 -13.07 1.60 9.74
CA ARG A 660 -14.24 0.81 9.29
C ARG A 660 -14.14 0.36 7.83
N SER A 661 -13.09 0.77 7.14
CA SER A 661 -13.02 0.69 5.69
C SER A 661 -12.16 -0.47 5.23
N GLY A 662 -12.47 -1.72 5.60
CA GLY A 662 -11.79 -2.91 5.02
C GLY A 662 -11.98 -3.11 3.51
N ARG A 663 -12.70 -2.20 2.83
CA ARG A 663 -12.90 -2.13 1.37
C ARG A 663 -12.46 -0.76 0.87
N SER A 664 -11.50 -0.74 -0.06
CA SER A 664 -10.95 0.49 -0.61
C SER A 664 -11.97 1.23 -1.48
N HIS A 665 -11.80 2.56 -1.54
CA HIS A 665 -12.64 3.46 -2.33
C HIS A 665 -14.15 3.33 -2.06
N ASP A 666 -14.51 3.01 -0.81
CA ASP A 666 -15.91 2.82 -0.41
C ASP A 666 -16.28 3.43 0.94
N ARG A 667 -15.50 4.43 1.33
CA ARG A 667 -15.72 5.19 2.56
C ARG A 667 -17.15 5.76 2.66
N LYS A 668 -17.72 6.17 1.53
CA LYS A 668 -19.08 6.74 1.47
C LYS A 668 -20.15 5.79 1.98
N ILE A 669 -19.98 4.48 1.78
CA ILE A 669 -20.96 3.48 2.24
C ILE A 669 -20.61 3.02 3.65
N LEU A 670 -19.35 2.67 3.91
CA LEU A 670 -18.92 2.09 5.18
C LEU A 670 -18.89 3.07 6.35
N CYS A 671 -18.73 4.36 6.08
CA CYS A 671 -18.65 5.40 7.11
C CYS A 671 -19.89 6.31 7.19
N GLN A 672 -20.93 6.11 6.37
CA GLN A 672 -22.06 7.03 6.30
C GLN A 672 -22.71 7.31 7.67
N GLU A 673 -22.91 6.26 8.46
CA GLU A 673 -23.52 6.38 9.79
C GLU A 673 -22.61 7.16 10.76
N ILE A 674 -21.32 6.87 10.76
CA ILE A 674 -20.33 7.55 11.60
C ILE A 674 -20.21 9.03 11.22
N GLU A 675 -20.09 9.33 9.92
CA GLU A 675 -20.03 10.72 9.46
C GLU A 675 -21.30 11.47 9.89
N SER A 676 -22.48 10.84 9.78
CA SER A 676 -23.72 11.45 10.24
C SER A 676 -23.76 11.74 11.75
N ARG A 677 -23.18 10.85 12.58
CA ARG A 677 -23.08 11.02 14.05
C ARG A 677 -22.10 12.13 14.42
N ILE A 678 -20.93 12.16 13.79
CA ILE A 678 -19.91 13.21 13.98
C ILE A 678 -20.49 14.57 13.56
N ASP A 679 -21.15 14.64 12.41
CA ASP A 679 -21.78 15.85 11.90
C ASP A 679 -22.97 16.29 12.77
N ALA A 680 -23.73 15.36 13.36
CA ALA A 680 -24.81 15.69 14.30
C ALA A 680 -24.26 16.28 15.61
N GLY A 681 -23.19 15.70 16.16
CA GLY A 681 -22.54 16.20 17.38
C GLY A 681 -21.94 17.61 17.21
N THR A 682 -21.25 17.85 16.09
CA THR A 682 -20.81 19.20 15.71
C THR A 682 -21.99 20.12 15.45
N ARG A 683 -23.10 19.60 14.92
CA ARG A 683 -24.34 20.36 14.71
C ARG A 683 -25.06 20.77 16.02
N ILE A 684 -24.84 20.06 17.11
CA ILE A 684 -25.38 20.48 18.41
C ILE A 684 -24.45 21.54 19.01
N SER A 685 -23.14 21.44 18.75
CA SER A 685 -22.12 22.42 19.18
C SER A 685 -22.30 23.81 18.58
N TRP A 686 -22.54 23.98 17.26
CA TRP A 686 -22.80 25.34 16.71
C TRP A 686 -24.13 25.94 17.19
N ARG A 687 -25.15 25.11 17.43
CA ARG A 687 -26.40 25.58 18.02
C ARG A 687 -26.18 26.03 19.46
N ALA A 688 -25.46 25.24 20.26
CA ALA A 688 -25.08 25.62 21.62
C ALA A 688 -24.19 26.88 21.64
N TRP A 689 -23.27 27.02 20.68
CA TRP A 689 -22.43 28.21 20.51
C TRP A 689 -23.24 29.44 20.10
N LEU A 690 -24.20 29.31 19.17
CA LEU A 690 -25.13 30.38 18.81
C LEU A 690 -26.03 30.77 19.99
N TYR A 691 -26.61 29.80 20.70
CA TYR A 691 -27.46 30.04 21.88
C TYR A 691 -26.66 30.70 23.02
N ASN A 692 -25.39 30.31 23.23
CA ASN A 692 -24.50 30.94 24.21
C ASN A 692 -24.00 32.32 23.74
N GLY A 693 -23.83 32.53 22.43
CA GLY A 693 -23.51 33.83 21.84
C GLY A 693 -24.66 34.84 21.92
N PHE A 694 -25.91 34.37 21.81
CA PHE A 694 -27.11 35.22 21.96
C PHE A 694 -27.49 35.46 23.43
N THR A 695 -27.14 34.58 24.36
CA THR A 695 -27.36 34.84 25.80
C THR A 695 -26.31 35.78 26.40
N ALA A 696 -25.07 35.75 25.89
CA ALA A 696 -24.03 36.72 26.28
C ALA A 696 -24.25 38.14 25.73
N SER A 697 -25.19 38.34 24.80
CA SER A 697 -25.50 39.66 24.22
C SER A 697 -26.85 40.25 24.68
N VAL A 698 -27.55 39.58 25.61
CA VAL A 698 -28.79 40.07 26.24
C VAL A 698 -28.57 40.53 27.71
N GLU A 699 -27.37 40.36 28.28
CA GLU A 699 -26.97 40.95 29.58
C GLU A 699 -26.18 42.27 29.46
N MET A 700 -26.08 42.87 28.28
CA MET A 700 -25.52 44.23 28.09
C MET A 700 -26.40 45.13 27.21
N ILE A 701 -27.68 45.28 27.57
CA ILE A 701 -28.50 46.45 27.21
C ILE A 701 -29.28 46.90 28.44
#